data_AF-A0A919FQQ3-F1
#
_entry.id   AF-A0A919FQQ3-F1
#
_cell.length_a   1.000
_cell.length_b   1.000
_cell.length_c   1.000
_cell.angle_alpha   90.00
_cell.angle_beta   90.00
_cell.angle_gamma   90.00
#
_symmetry.space_group_name_H-M   'P 1'
#
loop_
_entity.id
_entity.type
_entity.pdbx_description
1 polymer ?
#
loop_
_entity_poly.entity_id
_entity_poly.type
_entity_poly.pdbx_seq_one_letter_code
_entity_poly.pdbx_strand_id
1 'polypeptide(L)'
;MDTRPFCAVLGCNVAIDACAFALPHPTPPGGVMSITHESVVTPDGVVASRFRPPTGASSAATVSLDGDWRFRLFPHADTGVDRAEPGDDWDRLAVPGHWQLAGAPHSWPYGVPEYNNVVYPFPIEPPHVPDENPTGEYRTTLRLPADWPDGGRTLLRFEGVDSWFQVALDGELLATSHGSRLPTEIDLTDRLRRGGEHLLAVRVTKWSAMSYIEDQDQWWLSGIFRSVTLEHRPDGALDDVRVRADYDHATGVGTLRVNAATVVAGPGVVVARVSVPELGVEASVGEELRVPVEPWSAERPRLYDVVVSTDTETVTLAVGFRTVSIEAGVFLVNGRPIKLRGVNRHEFDPLRGRAVTPERMLEDVLLMKRHHINAVRTSHYPPHPHFLDLCDRYGLYVIDENDLETHGFEDNEGWLGNPVDDPDWTEVLVDRATRMVRRDAHHPSIIMWSLGNEAGVGRNLAAMADAVRELDPSRPIHYEGDRSSDHLDVYSRMYAATEEVALIGQGIEEPLERADADARRRAMPFVLCEYAHAMGNGPGGLADYDALFDRYPRLLGGFIWEWIDHGLTRADADGVLFSAYGGDFGERIHDGTFIADGLLLPDRTPSPGLLEAAAVFAPIRIDVRPDGSLLVRNRYAFRDTSHVELRWTLHRGEEELSSGTLDLVLDAGTEAVVRPPADLPLPEPGEAPVWWTVQAVQEKADALEDAWLEPGFVLGAGQLLLVEPAPLSAPAGQVTVEADGGYRAGPALFDSRGDLRSLAGRAVHTFRVDAWRAPIDNDHTGGFWREPSDEKTWRDVGLHLLAERKAGVGVSGDGALEIDARIAGPTTRTGFATRYRWQPVTDAPDAVDLLLDIQPEGRWPESVARLGVLLALDEPRAAETGVRWAGLGPDESYADSRKAALGGAWQHTVADWQTRYTHPQENGARRGVTSAVLSFADGSGLRIDAGEVSVGARSQVGFELSLRPWSDEALDRAAHPHELVPDGRLWLHIDAAQHGVGSAACGPGVLPNAQLHAAPVRMRLRLTAF
;
A
#
# COMPACT_ATOMS: atom_id res chain seq x y z
N MET A 1 2.25 -55.01 48.40
CA MET A 1 2.52 -55.81 47.20
C MET A 1 3.09 -54.90 46.13
N ASP A 2 4.36 -54.52 46.11
CA ASP A 2 5.54 -54.55 46.99
C ASP A 2 6.59 -53.83 46.12
N THR A 3 7.35 -52.80 46.51
CA THR A 3 7.73 -52.18 47.79
C THR A 3 8.21 -50.75 47.47
N ARG A 4 7.87 -49.77 48.33
CA ARG A 4 8.40 -48.37 48.35
C ARG A 4 9.79 -48.33 49.06
N PRO A 5 10.30 -47.17 49.57
CA PRO A 5 10.81 -45.90 49.02
C PRO A 5 12.23 -45.56 49.58
N PHE A 6 12.82 -44.36 49.37
CA PHE A 6 13.41 -43.48 50.43
C PHE A 6 14.15 -42.20 49.90
N CYS A 7 13.89 -41.08 50.61
CA CYS A 7 14.66 -39.83 50.90
C CYS A 7 15.62 -39.18 49.88
N ALA A 8 15.54 -37.89 49.51
CA ALA A 8 15.51 -36.60 50.25
C ALA A 8 16.90 -35.95 50.47
N VAL A 9 17.08 -34.80 49.79
CA VAL A 9 17.81 -33.55 50.15
C VAL A 9 19.30 -33.60 50.52
N LEU A 10 20.12 -32.87 49.74
CA LEU A 10 21.17 -31.94 50.20
C LEU A 10 21.70 -31.12 49.00
N GLY A 11 21.69 -29.79 49.13
CA GLY A 11 22.18 -28.87 48.09
C GLY A 11 23.69 -28.67 48.09
N CYS A 12 24.20 -28.10 47.01
CA CYS A 12 25.34 -27.20 47.02
C CYS A 12 25.49 -26.48 45.66
N ASN A 13 25.79 -25.19 45.75
CA ASN A 13 26.20 -24.29 44.68
C ASN A 13 27.29 -24.91 43.79
N VAL A 14 27.14 -24.78 42.46
CA VAL A 14 28.27 -24.77 41.52
C VAL A 14 28.02 -23.73 40.44
N ALA A 15 29.11 -23.04 40.11
CA ALA A 15 29.22 -21.85 39.30
C ALA A 15 28.79 -22.02 37.84
N ILE A 16 28.36 -20.89 37.27
CA ILE A 16 28.25 -20.64 35.83
C ILE A 16 29.69 -20.56 35.30
N ASP A 17 30.10 -21.53 34.48
CA ASP A 17 31.34 -21.47 33.71
C ASP A 17 31.07 -21.90 32.26
N ALA A 18 31.44 -20.99 31.36
CA ALA A 18 31.69 -21.11 29.92
C ALA A 18 31.20 -22.37 29.18
N CYS A 19 30.14 -22.20 28.36
CA CYS A 19 29.90 -23.10 27.22
C CYS A 19 30.93 -22.80 26.12
N ALA A 20 31.82 -23.77 25.91
CA ALA A 20 32.85 -23.76 24.89
C ALA A 20 32.26 -24.03 23.49
N PHE A 21 32.70 -23.22 22.52
CA PHE A 21 32.56 -23.47 21.09
C PHE A 21 33.19 -24.83 20.73
N ALA A 22 32.41 -25.70 20.08
CA ALA A 22 32.92 -26.93 19.50
C ALA A 22 33.59 -26.63 18.15
N LEU A 23 34.89 -26.94 18.04
CA LEU A 23 35.65 -26.89 16.80
C LEU A 23 35.27 -28.06 15.88
N PRO A 24 35.17 -27.87 14.55
CA PRO A 24 34.83 -28.93 13.61
C PRO A 24 35.97 -29.94 13.40
N HIS A 25 35.58 -31.18 13.10
CA HIS A 25 36.47 -32.29 12.76
C HIS A 25 37.29 -32.03 11.46
N PRO A 26 38.53 -32.55 11.33
CA PRO A 26 39.36 -32.29 10.16
C PRO A 26 38.93 -33.11 8.94
N THR A 27 38.68 -32.41 7.83
CA THR A 27 38.55 -32.96 6.47
C THR A 27 39.89 -33.53 5.96
N PRO A 28 39.89 -34.53 5.05
CA PRO A 28 41.12 -35.08 4.49
C PRO A 28 41.80 -34.07 3.54
N PRO A 29 43.13 -34.11 3.39
CA PRO A 29 43.86 -33.15 2.56
C PRO A 29 43.71 -33.50 1.07
N GLY A 30 43.04 -32.64 0.28
CA GLY A 30 43.05 -32.81 -1.18
C GLY A 30 41.91 -32.22 -2.03
N GLY A 31 41.12 -31.27 -1.54
CA GLY A 31 40.17 -30.52 -2.36
C GLY A 31 39.54 -29.38 -1.57
N VAL A 32 39.99 -28.15 -1.78
CA VAL A 32 39.28 -26.97 -1.28
C VAL A 32 38.09 -26.80 -2.21
N MET A 33 36.88 -27.11 -1.76
CA MET A 33 35.68 -26.64 -2.47
C MET A 33 35.66 -25.11 -2.31
N SER A 34 35.90 -24.38 -3.41
CA SER A 34 35.82 -22.92 -3.41
C SER A 34 34.36 -22.49 -3.27
N ILE A 35 34.06 -21.59 -2.34
CA ILE A 35 32.71 -20.99 -2.18
C ILE A 35 32.33 -20.27 -3.48
N THR A 36 31.13 -20.54 -4.00
CA THR A 36 30.57 -19.95 -5.23
C THR A 36 29.17 -19.39 -4.97
N HIS A 37 28.58 -18.76 -5.99
CA HIS A 37 27.19 -18.27 -5.96
C HIS A 37 26.14 -19.39 -5.82
N GLU A 38 26.51 -20.67 -5.98
CA GLU A 38 25.64 -21.84 -5.74
C GLU A 38 25.88 -22.50 -4.37
N SER A 39 26.74 -21.92 -3.52
CA SER A 39 27.03 -22.47 -2.19
C SER A 39 25.99 -22.01 -1.16
N VAL A 40 25.35 -22.95 -0.46
CA VAL A 40 24.46 -22.68 0.68
C VAL A 40 25.28 -22.59 1.97
N VAL A 41 25.96 -21.46 2.15
CA VAL A 41 26.79 -21.18 3.33
C VAL A 41 26.61 -19.73 3.76
N THR A 42 26.86 -19.42 5.03
CA THR A 42 26.89 -18.03 5.50
C THR A 42 28.01 -17.24 4.82
N PRO A 43 27.94 -15.89 4.80
CA PRO A 43 29.03 -15.06 4.28
C PRO A 43 30.41 -15.40 4.86
N ASP A 44 31.46 -15.29 4.04
CA ASP A 44 32.85 -15.59 4.41
C ASP A 44 33.73 -14.33 4.28
N GLY A 45 34.71 -14.18 5.17
CA GLY A 45 35.59 -13.01 5.21
C GLY A 45 34.92 -11.71 5.70
N VAL A 46 33.75 -11.82 6.33
CA VAL A 46 32.96 -10.68 6.83
C VAL A 46 33.04 -10.55 8.35
N VAL A 47 32.77 -9.36 8.86
CA VAL A 47 32.55 -9.09 10.28
C VAL A 47 31.09 -9.40 10.63
N ALA A 48 30.85 -9.94 11.82
CA ALA A 48 29.48 -10.19 12.29
C ALA A 48 28.65 -8.91 12.28
N SER A 49 27.39 -9.01 11.86
CA SER A 49 26.48 -7.85 11.87
C SER A 49 26.37 -7.25 13.26
N ARG A 50 26.37 -5.93 13.29
CA ARG A 50 26.34 -5.11 14.49
C ARG A 50 25.35 -3.97 14.30
N PHE A 51 24.98 -3.37 15.41
CA PHE A 51 24.25 -2.12 15.44
C PHE A 51 24.88 -1.08 14.50
N ARG A 52 24.04 -0.36 13.75
CA ARG A 52 24.44 0.76 12.90
C ARG A 52 23.93 2.08 13.53
N PRO A 53 24.82 3.00 13.95
CA PRO A 53 24.37 4.32 14.35
C PRO A 53 23.74 5.07 13.17
N PRO A 54 22.66 5.86 13.42
CA PRO A 54 22.12 6.75 12.39
C PRO A 54 23.21 7.64 11.80
N THR A 55 23.03 8.08 10.56
CA THR A 55 24.04 8.92 9.89
C THR A 55 24.32 10.18 10.71
N GLY A 56 25.59 10.40 11.06
CA GLY A 56 26.02 11.55 11.89
C GLY A 56 25.83 11.37 13.40
N ALA A 57 25.31 10.23 13.86
CA ALA A 57 25.12 9.94 15.29
C ALA A 57 26.39 9.46 16.00
N SER A 58 27.41 9.01 15.27
CA SER A 58 28.71 8.62 15.82
C SER A 58 29.78 9.67 15.51
N SER A 59 30.72 9.86 16.46
CA SER A 59 31.93 10.65 16.25
C SER A 59 33.03 9.91 15.46
N ALA A 60 32.80 8.63 15.11
CA ALA A 60 33.70 7.85 14.27
C ALA A 60 33.83 8.47 12.86
N ALA A 61 35.03 8.43 12.31
CA ALA A 61 35.27 8.95 10.96
C ALA A 61 34.67 8.00 9.91
N THR A 62 33.96 8.57 8.93
CA THR A 62 33.35 7.82 7.83
C THR A 62 33.64 8.51 6.49
N VAL A 63 33.80 7.72 5.43
CA VAL A 63 33.91 8.20 4.05
C VAL A 63 32.95 7.42 3.17
N SER A 64 32.13 8.13 2.39
CA SER A 64 31.31 7.47 1.36
C SER A 64 32.16 7.09 0.16
N LEU A 65 31.89 5.92 -0.39
CA LEU A 65 32.41 5.44 -1.66
C LEU A 65 31.34 5.49 -2.76
N ASP A 66 30.18 6.10 -2.49
CA ASP A 66 29.13 6.32 -3.48
C ASP A 66 29.62 7.23 -4.61
N GLY A 67 29.11 7.01 -5.81
CA GLY A 67 29.46 7.73 -7.02
C GLY A 67 29.61 6.81 -8.22
N ASP A 68 30.28 7.29 -9.27
CA ASP A 68 30.45 6.55 -10.51
C ASP A 68 31.62 5.56 -10.42
N TRP A 69 31.30 4.27 -10.40
CA TRP A 69 32.27 3.19 -10.44
C TRP A 69 32.46 2.73 -11.88
N ARG A 70 33.65 2.21 -12.21
CA ARG A 70 33.85 1.54 -13.50
C ARG A 70 33.07 0.25 -13.49
N PHE A 71 32.38 -0.05 -14.59
CA PHE A 71 31.43 -1.14 -14.65
C PHE A 71 31.49 -1.88 -15.98
N ARG A 72 31.38 -3.20 -15.92
CA ARG A 72 31.20 -4.05 -17.09
C ARG A 72 30.29 -5.23 -16.77
N LEU A 73 29.28 -5.46 -17.61
CA LEU A 73 28.38 -6.60 -17.50
C LEU A 73 28.88 -7.78 -18.34
N PHE A 74 28.82 -8.98 -17.76
CA PHE A 74 29.10 -10.25 -18.40
C PHE A 74 27.84 -11.13 -18.41
N PRO A 75 27.66 -12.00 -19.42
CA PRO A 75 26.48 -12.87 -19.51
C PRO A 75 26.54 -14.11 -18.58
N HIS A 76 27.68 -14.38 -17.93
CA HIS A 76 27.91 -15.56 -17.10
C HIS A 76 28.68 -15.20 -15.82
N ALA A 77 28.56 -16.04 -14.79
CA ALA A 77 29.24 -15.85 -13.49
C ALA A 77 30.76 -15.95 -13.56
N ASP A 78 31.30 -16.79 -14.46
CA ASP A 78 32.73 -16.80 -14.78
C ASP A 78 33.04 -15.72 -15.83
N THR A 79 33.41 -14.55 -15.35
CA THR A 79 33.72 -13.39 -16.21
C THR A 79 35.11 -13.48 -16.86
N GLY A 80 35.99 -14.35 -16.35
CA GLY A 80 37.41 -14.39 -16.75
C GLY A 80 38.23 -13.13 -16.41
N VAL A 81 37.64 -12.14 -15.74
CA VAL A 81 38.31 -10.88 -15.39
C VAL A 81 39.23 -11.07 -14.19
N ASP A 82 40.47 -10.57 -14.30
CA ASP A 82 41.40 -10.51 -13.18
C ASP A 82 40.92 -9.46 -12.17
N ARG A 83 40.91 -9.81 -10.89
CA ARG A 83 40.54 -8.91 -9.78
C ARG A 83 41.52 -7.74 -9.64
N ALA A 84 42.74 -7.88 -10.15
CA ALA A 84 43.75 -6.82 -10.19
C ALA A 84 43.60 -5.88 -11.42
N GLU A 85 42.71 -6.17 -12.37
CA GLU A 85 42.47 -5.33 -13.54
C GLU A 85 41.69 -4.06 -13.14
N PRO A 86 42.21 -2.84 -13.42
CA PRO A 86 41.57 -1.60 -13.00
C PRO A 86 40.35 -1.19 -13.85
N GLY A 87 40.15 -1.78 -15.03
CA GLY A 87 39.03 -1.49 -15.93
C GLY A 87 39.04 -0.05 -16.49
N ASP A 88 40.21 0.51 -16.80
CA ASP A 88 40.34 1.91 -17.26
C ASP A 88 39.53 2.26 -18.51
N ASP A 89 39.22 1.25 -19.33
CA ASP A 89 38.44 1.33 -20.58
C ASP A 89 36.97 0.91 -20.43
N TRP A 90 36.52 0.60 -19.21
CA TRP A 90 35.14 0.20 -18.95
C TRP A 90 34.20 1.41 -18.85
N ASP A 91 32.90 1.13 -18.95
CA ASP A 91 31.86 2.14 -18.74
C ASP A 91 31.82 2.60 -17.27
N ARG A 92 30.95 3.57 -16.97
CA ARG A 92 30.69 4.04 -15.61
C ARG A 92 29.23 3.81 -15.23
N LEU A 93 29.03 3.34 -14.00
CA LEU A 93 27.73 3.10 -13.40
C LEU A 93 27.66 3.76 -12.03
N ALA A 94 26.54 4.44 -11.74
CA ALA A 94 26.30 5.03 -10.43
C ALA A 94 26.12 3.93 -9.37
N VAL A 95 26.78 4.12 -8.23
CA VAL A 95 26.61 3.33 -7.01
C VAL A 95 26.20 4.30 -5.89
N PRO A 96 25.08 4.09 -5.20
CA PRO A 96 24.14 2.98 -5.36
C PRO A 96 23.29 3.04 -6.63
N GLY A 97 22.93 1.87 -7.16
CA GLY A 97 22.01 1.73 -8.29
C GLY A 97 21.87 0.29 -8.80
N HIS A 98 20.83 0.05 -9.61
CA HIS A 98 20.66 -1.21 -10.33
C HIS A 98 21.18 -1.06 -11.76
N TRP A 99 21.96 -2.03 -12.23
CA TRP A 99 22.54 -1.92 -13.57
C TRP A 99 21.47 -1.96 -14.67
N GLN A 100 20.35 -2.67 -14.44
CA GLN A 100 19.23 -2.74 -15.38
C GLN A 100 18.67 -1.35 -15.65
N LEU A 101 18.65 -0.47 -14.65
CA LEU A 101 18.07 0.88 -14.75
C LEU A 101 19.09 1.94 -15.21
N ALA A 102 20.29 1.53 -15.60
CA ALA A 102 21.29 2.44 -16.14
C ALA A 102 20.75 3.12 -17.41
N GLY A 103 20.75 4.46 -17.46
CA GLY A 103 20.25 5.17 -18.64
C GLY A 103 18.72 5.18 -18.80
N ALA A 104 17.96 4.71 -17.79
CA ALA A 104 16.52 4.94 -17.71
C ALA A 104 16.21 6.46 -17.78
N PRO A 105 15.06 6.87 -18.35
CA PRO A 105 13.99 6.02 -18.90
C PRO A 105 14.17 5.68 -20.40
N HIS A 106 15.28 6.11 -21.02
CA HIS A 106 15.46 6.12 -22.48
C HIS A 106 16.27 4.95 -23.04
N SER A 107 17.04 4.26 -22.20
CA SER A 107 17.93 3.18 -22.64
C SER A 107 18.17 2.17 -21.52
N TRP A 108 18.52 0.94 -21.89
CA TRP A 108 18.72 -0.19 -20.98
C TRP A 108 20.00 -0.96 -21.41
N PRO A 109 21.19 -0.35 -21.26
CA PRO A 109 22.44 -0.85 -21.85
C PRO A 109 22.97 -2.12 -21.17
N TYR A 110 22.50 -2.45 -19.96
CA TYR A 110 23.01 -3.56 -19.16
C TYR A 110 21.90 -4.57 -18.82
N GLY A 111 21.11 -4.98 -19.80
CA GLY A 111 19.95 -5.83 -19.57
C GLY A 111 18.74 -5.04 -19.10
N VAL A 112 17.65 -5.75 -18.80
CA VAL A 112 16.34 -5.16 -18.49
C VAL A 112 15.79 -5.69 -17.17
N PRO A 113 14.91 -4.92 -16.49
CA PRO A 113 14.09 -5.43 -15.39
C PRO A 113 13.26 -6.64 -15.80
N GLU A 114 13.00 -7.55 -14.86
CA GLU A 114 12.07 -8.67 -15.05
C GLU A 114 11.07 -8.67 -13.90
N TYR A 115 9.76 -8.68 -14.20
CA TYR A 115 8.72 -8.78 -13.17
C TYR A 115 8.06 -10.16 -13.16
N ASN A 116 8.09 -10.80 -11.99
CA ASN A 116 7.32 -12.00 -11.68
C ASN A 116 6.75 -11.87 -10.27
N ASN A 117 5.54 -12.40 -10.07
CA ASN A 117 4.92 -12.52 -8.76
C ASN A 117 5.41 -13.80 -8.07
N VAL A 118 4.77 -14.95 -8.34
CA VAL A 118 5.09 -16.24 -7.68
C VAL A 118 6.12 -17.06 -8.45
N VAL A 119 6.21 -16.87 -9.77
CA VAL A 119 6.99 -17.77 -10.62
C VAL A 119 8.45 -17.35 -10.69
N TYR A 120 9.35 -18.23 -10.28
CA TYR A 120 10.78 -18.04 -10.55
C TYR A 120 11.03 -17.89 -12.07
N PRO A 121 11.86 -16.92 -12.50
CA PRO A 121 12.23 -16.77 -13.91
C PRO A 121 13.24 -17.83 -14.39
N PHE A 122 13.56 -18.83 -13.55
CA PHE A 122 14.47 -19.94 -13.82
C PHE A 122 13.96 -21.26 -13.21
N PRO A 123 14.46 -22.43 -13.64
CA PRO A 123 14.03 -23.73 -13.11
C PRO A 123 14.26 -23.88 -11.61
N ILE A 124 13.34 -24.55 -10.91
CA ILE A 124 13.41 -24.76 -9.46
C ILE A 124 14.25 -26.01 -9.14
N GLU A 125 15.56 -25.84 -8.98
CA GLU A 125 16.50 -26.93 -8.71
C GLU A 125 17.57 -26.50 -7.68
N PRO A 126 17.19 -26.07 -6.45
CA PRO A 126 18.14 -25.53 -5.48
C PRO A 126 19.29 -26.52 -5.16
N PRO A 127 20.54 -26.05 -5.04
CA PRO A 127 20.98 -24.64 -5.06
C PRO A 127 21.41 -24.13 -6.45
N HIS A 128 21.09 -24.86 -7.53
CA HIS A 128 21.59 -24.58 -8.88
C HIS A 128 20.90 -23.40 -9.53
N VAL A 129 21.64 -22.64 -10.34
CA VAL A 129 21.10 -21.48 -11.09
C VAL A 129 21.45 -21.55 -12.59
N PRO A 130 20.83 -20.74 -13.46
CA PRO A 130 21.12 -20.78 -14.89
C PRO A 130 22.58 -20.46 -15.24
N ASP A 131 23.10 -21.10 -16.31
CA ASP A 131 24.40 -20.75 -16.89
C ASP A 131 24.44 -19.29 -17.40
N GLU A 132 23.35 -18.84 -18.03
CA GLU A 132 23.13 -17.44 -18.43
C GLU A 132 22.79 -16.61 -17.18
N ASN A 133 23.83 -16.10 -16.54
CA ASN A 133 23.75 -15.43 -15.26
C ASN A 133 24.46 -14.06 -15.33
N PRO A 134 23.70 -12.98 -15.58
CA PRO A 134 24.25 -11.63 -15.67
C PRO A 134 25.11 -11.31 -14.45
N THR A 135 26.37 -10.95 -14.70
CA THR A 135 27.37 -10.72 -13.66
C THR A 135 28.08 -9.39 -13.90
N GLY A 136 27.91 -8.46 -12.96
CA GLY A 136 28.49 -7.12 -12.98
C GLY A 136 29.85 -7.09 -12.30
N GLU A 137 30.85 -6.60 -13.02
CA GLU A 137 32.18 -6.29 -12.47
C GLU A 137 32.28 -4.79 -12.20
N TYR A 138 32.56 -4.44 -10.95
CA TYR A 138 32.68 -3.06 -10.49
C TYR A 138 34.13 -2.77 -10.07
N ARG A 139 34.67 -1.61 -10.43
CA ARG A 139 35.98 -1.12 -9.97
C ARG A 139 35.87 0.31 -9.46
N THR A 140 36.46 0.56 -8.31
CA THR A 140 36.68 1.92 -7.81
C THR A 140 38.03 2.03 -7.13
N THR A 141 38.58 3.24 -7.12
CA THR A 141 39.81 3.53 -6.39
C THR A 141 39.43 3.90 -4.97
N LEU A 142 39.76 3.04 -4.02
CA LEU A 142 39.66 3.32 -2.60
C LEU A 142 40.91 4.11 -2.18
N ARG A 143 40.69 5.33 -1.69
CA ARG A 143 41.75 6.17 -1.13
C ARG A 143 41.48 6.43 0.34
N LEU A 144 42.38 5.95 1.19
CA LEU A 144 42.34 6.28 2.61
C LEU A 144 42.73 7.75 2.80
N PRO A 145 41.88 8.62 3.40
CA PRO A 145 42.22 10.03 3.62
C PRO A 145 43.55 10.18 4.35
N ALA A 146 44.29 11.25 4.02
CA ALA A 146 45.59 11.50 4.64
C ALA A 146 45.48 11.81 6.15
N ASP A 147 44.34 12.36 6.55
CA ASP A 147 43.91 12.65 7.92
C ASP A 147 43.08 11.51 8.54
N TRP A 148 43.04 10.33 7.92
CA TRP A 148 42.39 9.16 8.52
C TRP A 148 43.06 8.79 9.86
N PRO A 149 42.29 8.58 10.95
CA PRO A 149 42.87 8.43 12.28
C PRO A 149 43.87 7.26 12.44
N ASP A 150 44.70 7.35 13.48
CA ASP A 150 45.68 6.35 13.93
C ASP A 150 45.10 5.31 14.90
N GLY A 151 45.60 4.06 14.81
CA GLY A 151 45.13 2.93 15.63
C GLY A 151 43.78 2.37 15.15
N GLY A 152 43.20 1.42 15.89
CA GLY A 152 41.85 0.90 15.60
C GLY A 152 41.71 0.08 14.31
N ARG A 153 40.44 -0.14 13.91
CA ARG A 153 40.05 -0.86 12.69
C ARG A 153 39.54 0.08 11.59
N THR A 154 39.66 -0.35 10.34
CA THR A 154 39.04 0.31 9.17
C THR A 154 38.15 -0.70 8.46
N LEU A 155 36.84 -0.47 8.49
CA LEU A 155 35.83 -1.39 7.96
C LEU A 155 35.26 -0.84 6.65
N LEU A 156 35.11 -1.71 5.65
CA LEU A 156 34.33 -1.44 4.44
C LEU A 156 32.92 -2.00 4.65
N ARG A 157 31.91 -1.16 4.46
CA ARG A 157 30.51 -1.52 4.68
C ARG A 157 29.70 -1.34 3.40
N PHE A 158 28.95 -2.38 3.04
CA PHE A 158 27.92 -2.35 2.01
C PHE A 158 26.55 -2.41 2.70
N GLU A 159 25.65 -1.48 2.39
CA GLU A 159 24.30 -1.47 2.97
C GLU A 159 23.31 -2.41 2.25
N GLY A 160 23.62 -2.86 1.04
CA GLY A 160 22.79 -3.78 0.25
C GLY A 160 23.36 -4.05 -1.15
N VAL A 161 23.45 -5.33 -1.52
CA VAL A 161 24.00 -5.79 -2.81
C VAL A 161 23.19 -7.01 -3.26
N ASP A 162 22.61 -6.95 -4.45
CA ASP A 162 21.70 -7.99 -4.98
C ASP A 162 22.38 -8.81 -6.10
N SER A 163 22.53 -10.15 -6.02
CA SER A 163 22.12 -11.06 -4.92
C SER A 163 23.27 -11.75 -4.19
N TRP A 164 24.35 -12.06 -4.90
CA TRP A 164 25.58 -12.62 -4.33
C TRP A 164 26.80 -11.88 -4.87
N PHE A 165 27.81 -11.65 -4.02
CA PHE A 165 28.96 -10.86 -4.44
C PHE A 165 30.28 -11.27 -3.80
N GLN A 166 31.36 -10.97 -4.52
CA GLN A 166 32.75 -11.11 -4.08
C GLN A 166 33.40 -9.74 -3.94
N VAL A 167 34.21 -9.56 -2.90
CA VAL A 167 34.97 -8.33 -2.68
C VAL A 167 36.45 -8.62 -2.67
N ALA A 168 37.20 -7.87 -3.46
CA ALA A 168 38.64 -7.99 -3.55
C ALA A 168 39.33 -6.62 -3.47
N LEU A 169 40.52 -6.59 -2.88
CA LEU A 169 41.35 -5.40 -2.76
C LEU A 169 42.73 -5.70 -3.33
N ASP A 170 43.19 -4.86 -4.26
CA ASP A 170 44.50 -5.02 -4.95
C ASP A 170 44.70 -6.43 -5.55
N GLY A 171 43.62 -7.05 -6.02
CA GLY A 171 43.62 -8.39 -6.62
C GLY A 171 43.41 -9.56 -5.65
N GLU A 172 43.48 -9.33 -4.34
CA GLU A 172 43.25 -10.37 -3.33
C GLU A 172 41.76 -10.46 -2.99
N LEU A 173 41.16 -11.65 -3.13
CA LEU A 173 39.79 -11.93 -2.68
C LEU A 173 39.74 -11.89 -1.14
N LEU A 174 38.91 -11.00 -0.60
CA LEU A 174 38.77 -10.79 0.83
C LEU A 174 37.51 -11.42 1.41
N ALA A 175 36.39 -11.34 0.69
CA ALA A 175 35.09 -11.78 1.20
C ALA A 175 34.15 -12.25 0.09
N THR A 176 33.18 -13.08 0.49
CA THR A 176 31.97 -13.40 -0.28
C THR A 176 30.75 -13.22 0.60
N SER A 177 29.67 -12.66 0.07
CA SER A 177 28.47 -12.36 0.86
C SER A 177 27.18 -12.37 0.02
N HIS A 178 26.06 -12.35 0.74
CA HIS A 178 24.68 -12.40 0.24
C HIS A 178 23.70 -11.87 1.31
N GLY A 179 22.40 -11.99 1.06
CA GLY A 179 21.34 -11.35 1.83
C GLY A 179 21.15 -9.96 1.28
N SER A 180 20.44 -9.87 0.15
CA SER A 180 20.45 -8.70 -0.72
C SER A 180 20.14 -7.40 0.02
N ARG A 181 19.19 -7.46 0.96
CA ARG A 181 18.71 -6.30 1.72
C ARG A 181 19.35 -6.16 3.10
N LEU A 182 20.40 -6.93 3.37
CA LEU A 182 21.14 -6.94 4.64
C LEU A 182 22.57 -6.42 4.47
N PRO A 183 23.10 -5.67 5.45
CA PRO A 183 24.43 -5.10 5.33
C PRO A 183 25.55 -6.16 5.42
N THR A 184 26.71 -5.83 4.88
CA THR A 184 27.95 -6.62 4.95
C THR A 184 29.12 -5.71 5.33
N GLU A 185 29.94 -6.14 6.30
CA GLU A 185 31.15 -5.42 6.71
C GLU A 185 32.40 -6.29 6.54
N ILE A 186 33.51 -5.67 6.10
CA ILE A 186 34.79 -6.34 5.85
C ILE A 186 35.90 -5.53 6.51
N ASP A 187 36.79 -6.21 7.25
CA ASP A 187 37.93 -5.58 7.91
C ASP A 187 39.10 -5.37 6.92
N LEU A 188 39.45 -4.10 6.67
CA LEU A 188 40.53 -3.69 5.77
C LEU A 188 41.76 -3.13 6.52
N THR A 189 41.80 -3.24 7.85
CA THR A 189 42.77 -2.56 8.72
C THR A 189 44.22 -2.77 8.28
N ASP A 190 44.63 -4.02 8.08
CA ASP A 190 46.00 -4.37 7.72
C ASP A 190 46.27 -4.35 6.20
N ARG A 191 45.29 -3.92 5.40
CA ARG A 191 45.33 -3.97 3.94
C ARG A 191 45.50 -2.60 3.28
N LEU A 192 45.09 -1.54 3.97
CA LEU A 192 45.14 -0.18 3.47
C LEU A 192 46.44 0.54 3.86
N ARG A 193 46.97 1.32 2.92
CA ARG A 193 48.12 2.21 3.09
C ARG A 193 47.63 3.65 3.12
N ARG A 194 48.02 4.42 4.14
CA ARG A 194 47.68 5.84 4.25
C ARG A 194 48.12 6.65 3.06
N GLY A 195 47.19 7.47 2.54
CA GLY A 195 47.41 8.26 1.33
C GLY A 195 47.70 7.42 0.08
N GLY A 196 47.65 6.09 0.18
CA GLY A 196 47.76 5.16 -0.93
C GLY A 196 46.44 5.00 -1.65
N GLU A 197 46.53 4.63 -2.91
CA GLU A 197 45.41 4.21 -3.73
C GLU A 197 45.36 2.68 -3.74
N HIS A 198 44.17 2.13 -3.54
CA HIS A 198 43.89 0.71 -3.59
C HIS A 198 42.76 0.46 -4.58
N LEU A 199 42.87 -0.61 -5.35
CA LEU A 199 41.82 -1.01 -6.26
C LEU A 199 40.81 -1.87 -5.51
N LEU A 200 39.59 -1.35 -5.34
CA LEU A 200 38.46 -2.13 -4.86
C LEU A 200 37.74 -2.74 -6.06
N ALA A 201 37.68 -4.06 -6.08
CA ALA A 201 36.99 -4.84 -7.10
C ALA A 201 35.82 -5.60 -6.47
N VAL A 202 34.63 -5.42 -7.02
CA VAL A 202 33.41 -6.13 -6.58
C VAL A 202 32.81 -6.86 -7.77
N ARG A 203 32.58 -8.16 -7.65
CA ARG A 203 31.85 -8.97 -8.63
C ARG A 203 30.49 -9.30 -8.06
N VAL A 204 29.41 -8.92 -8.75
CA VAL A 204 28.02 -9.15 -8.33
C VAL A 204 27.35 -10.06 -9.34
N THR A 205 26.73 -11.14 -8.89
CA THR A 205 26.04 -12.12 -9.73
C THR A 205 24.53 -12.02 -9.47
N LYS A 206 23.73 -11.95 -10.55
CA LYS A 206 22.26 -11.78 -10.49
C LYS A 206 21.61 -12.97 -9.80
N TRP A 207 21.81 -14.17 -10.33
CA TRP A 207 21.23 -15.40 -9.80
C TRP A 207 22.21 -16.12 -8.89
N SER A 208 21.75 -16.52 -7.72
CA SER A 208 22.52 -17.33 -6.78
C SER A 208 21.61 -18.34 -6.09
N ALA A 209 22.17 -19.26 -5.32
CA ALA A 209 21.36 -20.10 -4.43
C ALA A 209 20.42 -19.24 -3.57
N MET A 210 20.84 -18.04 -3.20
CA MET A 210 20.05 -17.14 -2.37
C MET A 210 18.85 -16.53 -3.09
N SER A 211 18.79 -16.59 -4.43
CA SER A 211 17.61 -16.17 -5.18
C SER A 211 16.38 -17.04 -4.87
N TYR A 212 16.56 -18.31 -4.46
CA TYR A 212 15.48 -19.20 -4.01
C TYR A 212 14.83 -18.81 -2.67
N ILE A 213 15.38 -17.82 -1.97
CA ILE A 213 14.85 -17.29 -0.71
C ILE A 213 14.60 -15.78 -0.81
N GLU A 214 14.55 -15.24 -2.01
CA GLU A 214 14.35 -13.82 -2.34
C GLU A 214 13.34 -13.67 -3.49
N ASP A 215 12.27 -14.47 -3.45
CA ASP A 215 11.19 -14.56 -4.46
C ASP A 215 10.00 -13.65 -4.12
N GLN A 216 10.30 -12.41 -3.74
CA GLN A 216 9.26 -11.42 -3.47
C GLN A 216 8.51 -11.03 -4.74
N ASP A 217 7.21 -10.74 -4.62
CA ASP A 217 6.40 -10.10 -5.67
C ASP A 217 6.90 -8.67 -5.97
N GLN A 218 7.89 -8.55 -6.86
CA GLN A 218 8.53 -7.29 -7.25
C GLN A 218 9.40 -7.45 -8.50
N TRP A 219 10.04 -6.36 -8.95
CA TRP A 219 11.06 -6.42 -9.99
C TRP A 219 12.34 -7.17 -9.56
N TRP A 220 12.82 -8.08 -10.40
CA TRP A 220 14.18 -8.62 -10.34
C TRP A 220 15.19 -7.59 -10.86
N LEU A 221 15.88 -6.93 -9.94
CA LEU A 221 16.89 -5.89 -10.19
C LEU A 221 18.16 -6.21 -9.40
N SER A 222 19.33 -5.99 -9.97
CA SER A 222 20.58 -6.40 -9.33
C SER A 222 21.66 -5.34 -9.41
N GLY A 223 22.64 -5.44 -8.51
CA GLY A 223 23.72 -4.47 -8.36
C GLY A 223 23.93 -4.01 -6.92
N ILE A 224 24.87 -3.09 -6.74
CA ILE A 224 25.15 -2.44 -5.46
C ILE A 224 24.12 -1.32 -5.28
N PHE A 225 22.95 -1.65 -4.73
CA PHE A 225 21.78 -0.76 -4.75
C PHE A 225 21.60 0.09 -3.48
N ARG A 226 22.43 -0.09 -2.46
CA ARG A 226 22.55 0.82 -1.31
C ARG A 226 24.01 1.24 -1.09
N SER A 227 24.21 2.27 -0.28
CA SER A 227 25.49 2.94 -0.12
C SER A 227 26.65 2.02 0.28
N VAL A 228 27.85 2.42 -0.12
CA VAL A 228 29.12 1.82 0.27
C VAL A 228 29.93 2.84 1.06
N THR A 229 30.43 2.46 2.23
CA THR A 229 31.16 3.37 3.12
C THR A 229 32.41 2.73 3.71
N LEU A 230 33.41 3.56 4.00
CA LEU A 230 34.55 3.22 4.82
C LEU A 230 34.35 3.82 6.21
N GLU A 231 34.49 3.00 7.25
CA GLU A 231 34.30 3.41 8.64
C GLU A 231 35.55 3.18 9.47
N HIS A 232 35.94 4.18 10.25
CA HIS A 232 37.00 4.06 11.24
C HIS A 232 36.43 3.62 12.59
N ARG A 233 36.98 2.57 13.19
CA ARG A 233 36.63 2.12 14.54
C ARG A 233 37.85 2.26 15.46
N PRO A 234 37.99 3.35 16.25
CA PRO A 234 39.18 3.53 17.07
C PRO A 234 39.35 2.43 18.12
N ASP A 235 40.56 2.29 18.67
CA ASP A 235 40.78 1.42 19.83
C ASP A 235 39.90 1.89 21.00
N GLY A 236 39.14 0.98 21.61
CA GLY A 236 38.13 1.31 22.61
C GLY A 236 36.84 1.94 22.06
N ALA A 237 36.59 1.88 20.76
CA ALA A 237 35.31 2.22 20.14
C ALA A 237 34.16 1.32 20.62
N LEU A 238 32.92 1.77 20.44
CA LEU A 238 31.67 1.07 20.74
C LEU A 238 31.30 0.13 19.59
N ASP A 239 31.76 -1.11 19.62
CA ASP A 239 31.51 -2.10 18.56
C ASP A 239 30.01 -2.40 18.38
N ASP A 240 29.27 -2.58 19.47
CA ASP A 240 27.83 -2.82 19.46
C ASP A 240 27.18 -2.01 20.59
N VAL A 241 25.99 -1.46 20.36
CA VAL A 241 25.20 -0.74 21.37
C VAL A 241 23.78 -1.26 21.35
N ARG A 242 23.31 -1.77 22.49
CA ARG A 242 21.96 -2.31 22.64
C ARG A 242 21.21 -1.52 23.69
N VAL A 243 20.07 -0.96 23.29
CA VAL A 243 19.21 -0.17 24.15
C VAL A 243 17.94 -0.95 24.45
N ARG A 244 17.57 -0.99 25.74
CA ARG A 244 16.23 -1.38 26.18
C ARG A 244 15.63 -0.22 26.95
N ALA A 245 14.48 0.27 26.49
CA ALA A 245 13.78 1.44 27.04
C ALA A 245 12.29 1.12 27.25
N ASP A 246 11.98 0.49 28.38
CA ASP A 246 10.62 0.10 28.75
C ASP A 246 9.86 1.26 29.40
N TYR A 247 8.53 1.29 29.26
CA TYR A 247 7.66 2.27 29.90
C TYR A 247 6.60 1.58 30.77
N ASP A 248 6.56 1.92 32.05
CA ASP A 248 5.50 1.49 32.97
C ASP A 248 4.35 2.51 32.97
N HIS A 249 3.28 2.15 32.27
CA HIS A 249 2.09 2.97 32.12
C HIS A 249 1.29 3.18 33.43
N ALA A 250 1.49 2.35 34.46
CA ALA A 250 0.82 2.52 35.75
C ALA A 250 1.50 3.58 36.62
N THR A 251 2.81 3.76 36.46
CA THR A 251 3.62 4.68 37.30
C THR A 251 4.16 5.89 36.55
N GLY A 252 4.19 5.86 35.21
CA GLY A 252 4.82 6.88 34.36
C GLY A 252 6.35 6.82 34.33
N VAL A 253 6.93 5.71 34.81
CA VAL A 253 8.38 5.54 34.93
C VAL A 253 8.93 4.76 33.73
N GLY A 254 9.96 5.31 33.09
CA GLY A 254 10.79 4.64 32.09
C GLY A 254 11.92 3.85 32.75
N THR A 255 12.23 2.68 32.20
CA THR A 255 13.37 1.86 32.59
C THR A 255 14.34 1.75 31.42
N LEU A 256 15.52 2.38 31.54
CA LEU A 256 16.56 2.38 30.52
C LEU A 256 17.70 1.45 30.95
N ARG A 257 18.09 0.54 30.06
CA ARG A 257 19.31 -0.24 30.18
C ARG A 257 20.05 -0.22 28.85
N VAL A 258 21.31 0.21 28.88
CA VAL A 258 22.17 0.25 27.70
C VAL A 258 23.32 -0.71 27.91
N ASN A 259 23.45 -1.69 27.03
CA ASN A 259 24.62 -2.57 26.96
C ASN A 259 25.48 -2.14 25.78
N ALA A 260 26.80 -2.20 25.92
CA ALA A 260 27.73 -1.91 24.84
C ALA A 260 28.87 -2.92 24.82
N ALA A 261 29.26 -3.36 23.63
CA ALA A 261 30.52 -4.05 23.39
C ALA A 261 31.55 -3.04 22.89
N THR A 262 32.80 -3.15 23.34
CA THR A 262 33.88 -2.25 22.92
C THR A 262 34.99 -3.01 22.20
N VAL A 263 35.66 -2.36 21.25
CA VAL A 263 36.87 -2.88 20.61
C VAL A 263 37.99 -2.96 21.65
N VAL A 264 38.41 -4.16 22.06
CA VAL A 264 39.42 -4.36 23.10
C VAL A 264 40.83 -4.17 22.53
N ALA A 265 41.50 -3.08 22.91
CA ALA A 265 42.91 -2.85 22.61
C ALA A 265 43.78 -3.12 23.86
N GLY A 266 44.23 -4.37 24.03
CA GLY A 266 45.14 -4.76 25.12
C GLY A 266 44.46 -5.03 26.48
N PRO A 267 45.25 -5.21 27.57
CA PRO A 267 44.75 -5.72 28.86
C PRO A 267 43.96 -4.71 29.73
N GLY A 268 43.41 -3.64 29.14
CA GLY A 268 42.64 -2.61 29.84
C GLY A 268 41.12 -2.79 29.69
N VAL A 269 40.36 -2.44 30.73
CA VAL A 269 38.89 -2.36 30.67
C VAL A 269 38.51 -0.98 30.11
N VAL A 270 37.83 -0.95 28.97
CA VAL A 270 37.24 0.28 28.42
C VAL A 270 35.94 0.55 29.18
N VAL A 271 35.82 1.73 29.80
CA VAL A 271 34.63 2.13 30.55
C VAL A 271 33.76 3.01 29.65
N ALA A 272 32.67 2.44 29.12
CA ALA A 272 31.65 3.20 28.43
C ALA A 272 30.67 3.84 29.43
N ARG A 273 30.36 5.12 29.22
CA ARG A 273 29.41 5.90 30.02
C ARG A 273 28.14 6.16 29.22
N VAL A 274 27.01 6.13 29.89
CA VAL A 274 25.69 6.44 29.33
C VAL A 274 25.21 7.73 29.96
N SER A 275 24.73 8.68 29.15
CA SER A 275 24.09 9.89 29.64
C SER A 275 22.82 10.18 28.86
N VAL A 276 21.80 10.69 29.55
CA VAL A 276 20.56 11.19 28.93
C VAL A 276 20.41 12.64 29.36
N PRO A 277 20.96 13.60 28.56
CA PRO A 277 21.11 14.99 29.00
C PRO A 277 19.80 15.64 29.43
N GLU A 278 18.71 15.38 28.70
CA GLU A 278 17.41 15.99 29.00
C GLU A 278 16.81 15.50 30.33
N LEU A 279 17.07 14.24 30.70
CA LEU A 279 16.62 13.65 31.97
C LEU A 279 17.61 13.92 33.12
N GLY A 280 18.77 14.51 32.82
CA GLY A 280 19.81 14.82 33.81
C GLY A 280 20.40 13.58 34.49
N VAL A 281 20.45 12.45 33.79
CA VAL A 281 20.95 11.18 34.33
C VAL A 281 22.21 10.69 33.63
N GLU A 282 23.07 10.05 34.42
CA GLU A 282 24.27 9.35 33.99
C GLU A 282 24.28 7.94 34.59
N ALA A 283 24.77 6.97 33.83
CA ALA A 283 24.90 5.57 34.23
C ALA A 283 26.15 4.93 33.65
N SER A 284 26.56 3.82 34.25
CA SER A 284 27.49 2.89 33.60
C SER A 284 26.75 1.98 32.62
N VAL A 285 27.44 1.50 31.59
CA VAL A 285 26.90 0.44 30.73
C VAL A 285 26.48 -0.78 31.56
N GLY A 286 25.30 -1.30 31.28
CA GLY A 286 24.67 -2.43 31.96
C GLY A 286 23.85 -2.05 33.20
N GLU A 287 24.00 -0.83 33.74
CA GLU A 287 23.19 -0.29 34.84
C GLU A 287 21.75 -0.01 34.39
N GLU A 288 20.79 -0.25 35.28
CA GLU A 288 19.38 0.05 35.04
C GLU A 288 19.04 1.43 35.64
N LEU A 289 18.58 2.35 34.79
CA LEU A 289 18.07 3.66 35.20
C LEU A 289 16.55 3.65 35.21
N ARG A 290 15.95 4.20 36.29
CA ARG A 290 14.50 4.34 36.44
C ARG A 290 14.15 5.81 36.68
N VAL A 291 13.44 6.42 35.74
CA VAL A 291 13.12 7.86 35.77
C VAL A 291 11.74 8.13 35.17
N PRO A 292 11.02 9.18 35.61
CA PRO A 292 9.81 9.62 34.92
C PRO A 292 10.13 10.03 33.47
N VAL A 293 9.31 9.58 32.52
CA VAL A 293 9.48 9.88 31.09
C VAL A 293 8.13 10.09 30.41
N GLU A 294 8.16 10.74 29.26
CA GLU A 294 7.04 10.72 28.31
C GLU A 294 7.21 9.51 27.37
N PRO A 295 6.18 8.68 27.19
CA PRO A 295 6.28 7.48 26.37
C PRO A 295 6.27 7.79 24.86
N TRP A 296 6.93 6.93 24.09
CA TRP A 296 6.84 6.94 22.63
C TRP A 296 5.59 6.17 22.16
N SER A 297 4.90 6.74 21.16
CA SER A 297 3.86 6.08 20.37
C SER A 297 3.81 6.66 18.96
N ALA A 298 3.11 6.00 18.03
CA ALA A 298 2.89 6.57 16.70
C ALA A 298 2.06 7.88 16.71
N GLU A 299 1.31 8.13 17.80
CA GLU A 299 0.54 9.36 18.00
C GLU A 299 1.39 10.50 18.56
N ARG A 300 2.36 10.16 19.42
CA ARG A 300 3.33 11.10 20.02
C ARG A 300 4.72 10.46 20.05
N PRO A 301 5.54 10.69 19.00
CA PRO A 301 6.83 10.02 18.84
C PRO A 301 7.94 10.66 19.70
N ARG A 302 7.79 10.60 21.02
CA ARG A 302 8.74 11.19 21.97
C ARG A 302 10.08 10.43 21.95
N LEU A 303 11.18 11.12 21.60
CA LEU A 303 12.54 10.57 21.54
C LEU A 303 13.54 11.30 22.42
N TYR A 304 14.28 10.57 23.26
CA TYR A 304 15.36 11.09 24.10
C TYR A 304 16.72 10.78 23.51
N ASP A 305 17.61 11.76 23.49
CA ASP A 305 19.02 11.53 23.12
C ASP A 305 19.73 10.75 24.23
N VAL A 306 20.04 9.49 23.96
CA VAL A 306 20.88 8.63 24.81
C VAL A 306 22.28 8.62 24.23
N VAL A 307 23.19 9.27 24.95
CA VAL A 307 24.59 9.42 24.55
C VAL A 307 25.43 8.35 25.24
N VAL A 308 26.04 7.49 24.44
CA VAL A 308 26.99 6.46 24.89
C VAL A 308 28.39 6.90 24.49
N SER A 309 29.30 6.99 25.46
CA SER A 309 30.65 7.52 25.23
C SER A 309 31.72 6.64 25.83
N THR A 310 32.80 6.42 25.09
CA THR A 310 34.10 6.00 25.61
C THR A 310 35.05 7.20 25.57
N ASP A 311 36.32 6.98 25.88
CA ASP A 311 37.34 8.02 25.71
C ASP A 311 37.68 8.26 24.22
N THR A 312 37.22 7.41 23.30
CA THR A 312 37.60 7.44 21.87
C THR A 312 36.42 7.56 20.91
N GLU A 313 35.19 7.21 21.32
CA GLU A 313 33.99 7.36 20.48
C GLU A 313 32.79 7.83 21.32
N THR A 314 31.94 8.64 20.70
CA THR A 314 30.60 8.96 21.21
C THR A 314 29.55 8.58 20.17
N VAL A 315 28.50 7.90 20.61
CA VAL A 315 27.32 7.53 19.81
C VAL A 315 26.08 8.14 20.48
N THR A 316 25.24 8.84 19.73
CA THR A 316 23.98 9.43 20.22
C THR A 316 22.78 8.74 19.59
N LEU A 317 21.94 8.10 20.40
CA LEU A 317 20.78 7.35 19.94
C LEU A 317 19.49 8.10 20.29
N ALA A 318 18.58 8.20 19.33
CA ALA A 318 17.23 8.66 19.58
C ALA A 318 16.40 7.50 20.13
N VAL A 319 16.04 7.56 21.41
CA VAL A 319 15.40 6.45 22.12
C VAL A 319 13.99 6.82 22.57
N GLY A 320 13.02 5.99 22.18
CA GLY A 320 11.63 6.10 22.63
C GLY A 320 11.33 5.11 23.75
N PHE A 321 10.81 5.58 24.88
CA PHE A 321 10.38 4.70 25.97
C PHE A 321 9.00 4.10 25.65
N ARG A 322 8.94 2.79 25.44
CA ARG A 322 7.67 2.10 25.14
C ARG A 322 7.74 0.62 25.48
N THR A 323 6.61 0.06 25.89
CA THR A 323 6.47 -1.38 26.14
C THR A 323 5.36 -1.97 25.29
N VAL A 324 5.69 -3.06 24.60
CA VAL A 324 4.76 -3.91 23.86
C VAL A 324 4.39 -5.11 24.72
N SER A 325 3.12 -5.48 24.74
CA SER A 325 2.64 -6.66 25.47
C SER A 325 1.39 -7.24 24.82
N ILE A 326 1.12 -8.52 25.09
CA ILE A 326 -0.11 -9.19 24.68
C ILE A 326 -0.81 -9.69 25.94
N GLU A 327 -2.03 -9.23 26.16
CA GLU A 327 -2.85 -9.63 27.30
C GLU A 327 -4.22 -10.11 26.83
N ALA A 328 -4.57 -11.36 27.18
CA ALA A 328 -5.84 -11.98 26.83
C ALA A 328 -6.22 -11.86 25.32
N GLY A 329 -5.23 -12.05 24.44
CA GLY A 329 -5.43 -11.95 22.98
C GLY A 329 -5.55 -10.53 22.44
N VAL A 330 -5.18 -9.51 23.22
CA VAL A 330 -5.17 -8.10 22.79
C VAL A 330 -3.74 -7.58 22.79
N PHE A 331 -3.34 -6.97 21.67
CA PHE A 331 -2.03 -6.33 21.53
C PHE A 331 -2.05 -4.94 22.14
N LEU A 332 -1.09 -4.66 23.03
CA LEU A 332 -1.01 -3.42 23.79
C LEU A 332 0.32 -2.71 23.54
N VAL A 333 0.25 -1.39 23.43
CA VAL A 333 1.42 -0.50 23.55
C VAL A 333 1.16 0.41 24.73
N ASN A 334 2.12 0.48 25.66
CA ASN A 334 2.02 1.32 26.87
C ASN A 334 0.72 1.07 27.66
N GLY A 335 0.30 -0.20 27.76
CA GLY A 335 -0.91 -0.62 28.48
C GLY A 335 -2.23 -0.28 27.80
N ARG A 336 -2.22 0.20 26.56
CA ARG A 336 -3.44 0.55 25.81
C ARG A 336 -3.57 -0.30 24.55
N PRO A 337 -4.78 -0.78 24.21
CA PRO A 337 -5.01 -1.43 22.94
C PRO A 337 -4.85 -0.41 21.82
N ILE A 338 -4.09 -0.79 20.79
CA ILE A 338 -3.94 0.01 19.57
C ILE A 338 -4.65 -0.70 18.41
N LYS A 339 -4.93 0.05 17.34
CA LYS A 339 -5.36 -0.49 16.06
C LYS A 339 -4.35 -0.11 14.99
N LEU A 340 -3.87 -1.09 14.24
CA LEU A 340 -2.97 -0.91 13.10
C LEU A 340 -3.81 -0.55 11.89
N ARG A 341 -3.58 0.66 11.40
CA ARG A 341 -4.13 1.19 10.15
C ARG A 341 -2.92 1.39 9.25
N GLY A 342 -2.44 0.26 8.74
CA GLY A 342 -1.13 0.18 8.12
C GLY A 342 -1.17 -0.02 6.61
N VAL A 343 0.01 0.02 6.01
CA VAL A 343 0.28 -0.33 4.61
C VAL A 343 1.53 -1.20 4.51
N ASN A 344 1.56 -2.10 3.53
CA ASN A 344 2.78 -2.76 3.09
C ASN A 344 3.57 -1.77 2.22
N ARG A 345 4.89 -1.71 2.38
CA ARG A 345 5.75 -0.80 1.63
C ARG A 345 7.01 -1.50 1.15
N HIS A 346 7.11 -1.69 -0.16
CA HIS A 346 8.37 -1.94 -0.85
C HIS A 346 9.22 -0.67 -0.98
N GLU A 347 10.53 -0.83 -1.18
CA GLU A 347 11.39 0.29 -1.56
C GLU A 347 11.32 0.50 -3.07
N PHE A 348 10.66 1.57 -3.53
CA PHE A 348 10.53 1.81 -4.96
C PHE A 348 10.64 3.28 -5.37
N ASP A 349 11.40 3.55 -6.43
CA ASP A 349 11.44 4.80 -7.19
C ASP A 349 11.35 4.45 -8.69
N PRO A 350 10.48 5.11 -9.48
CA PRO A 350 10.20 4.72 -10.86
C PRO A 350 11.39 4.87 -11.82
N LEU A 351 12.46 5.56 -11.41
CA LEU A 351 13.70 5.70 -12.19
C LEU A 351 14.89 4.96 -11.55
N ARG A 352 14.80 4.61 -10.26
CA ARG A 352 15.90 4.02 -9.47
C ARG A 352 15.61 2.65 -8.88
N GLY A 353 14.42 2.09 -9.05
CA GLY A 353 14.03 0.82 -8.45
C GLY A 353 14.15 0.88 -6.92
N ARG A 354 14.87 -0.06 -6.32
CA ARG A 354 15.08 -0.11 -4.86
C ARG A 354 16.14 0.87 -4.33
N ALA A 355 16.87 1.57 -5.20
CA ALA A 355 17.83 2.60 -4.79
C ALA A 355 17.12 3.93 -4.45
N VAL A 356 16.20 3.88 -3.49
CA VAL A 356 15.37 5.01 -3.04
C VAL A 356 16.23 6.04 -2.30
N THR A 357 15.96 7.32 -2.49
CA THR A 357 16.70 8.40 -1.83
C THR A 357 16.13 8.74 -0.45
N PRO A 358 16.92 9.35 0.48
CA PRO A 358 16.42 9.81 1.77
C PRO A 358 15.21 10.75 1.67
N GLU A 359 15.18 11.60 0.64
CA GLU A 359 14.07 12.53 0.41
C GLU A 359 12.77 11.79 0.05
N ARG A 360 12.86 10.73 -0.76
CA ARG A 360 11.71 9.89 -1.11
C ARG A 360 11.22 9.06 0.06
N MET A 361 12.13 8.53 0.89
CA MET A 361 11.75 7.87 2.14
C MET A 361 11.00 8.81 3.08
N LEU A 362 11.47 10.06 3.22
CA LEU A 362 10.78 11.07 4.03
C LEU A 362 9.41 11.41 3.43
N GLU A 363 9.33 11.63 2.12
CA GLU A 363 8.06 11.91 1.45
C GLU A 363 7.02 10.82 1.69
N ASP A 364 7.40 9.54 1.57
CA ASP A 364 6.52 8.40 1.86
C ASP A 364 6.00 8.47 3.30
N VAL A 365 6.88 8.65 4.29
CA VAL A 365 6.49 8.75 5.70
C VAL A 365 5.51 9.91 5.93
N LEU A 366 5.78 11.09 5.37
CA LEU A 366 4.90 12.24 5.55
C LEU A 366 3.55 12.05 4.84
N LEU A 367 3.54 11.44 3.65
CA LEU A 367 2.31 11.09 2.94
C LEU A 367 1.46 10.09 3.73
N MET A 368 2.08 9.06 4.32
CA MET A 368 1.40 8.12 5.21
C MET A 368 0.74 8.84 6.39
N LYS A 369 1.48 9.70 7.08
CA LYS A 369 0.95 10.47 8.24
C LYS A 369 -0.21 11.37 7.85
N ARG A 370 -0.12 12.07 6.70
CA ARG A 370 -1.21 12.90 6.17
C ARG A 370 -2.46 12.07 5.86
N HIS A 371 -2.32 10.83 5.41
CA HIS A 371 -3.46 9.94 5.14
C HIS A 371 -3.82 9.03 6.33
N HIS A 372 -3.43 9.44 7.54
CA HIS A 372 -3.79 8.82 8.82
C HIS A 372 -3.31 7.37 8.98
N ILE A 373 -2.35 6.95 8.17
CA ILE A 373 -1.64 5.69 8.33
C ILE A 373 -0.76 5.80 9.57
N ASN A 374 -0.83 4.80 10.44
CA ASN A 374 -0.08 4.76 11.70
C ASN A 374 0.91 3.59 11.79
N ALA A 375 0.95 2.74 10.77
CA ALA A 375 1.81 1.57 10.76
C ALA A 375 2.32 1.24 9.35
N VAL A 376 3.48 0.61 9.26
CA VAL A 376 4.06 0.10 8.01
C VAL A 376 4.66 -1.28 8.23
N ARG A 377 4.44 -2.18 7.28
CA ARG A 377 5.16 -3.46 7.18
C ARG A 377 6.18 -3.34 6.06
N THR A 378 7.41 -3.74 6.32
CA THR A 378 8.52 -3.63 5.36
C THR A 378 8.53 -4.84 4.42
N SER A 379 7.53 -4.92 3.56
CA SER A 379 7.33 -6.05 2.63
C SER A 379 8.47 -6.14 1.60
N HIS A 380 9.18 -7.25 1.45
CA HIS A 380 9.32 -8.38 2.40
C HIS A 380 10.78 -8.58 2.77
N TYR A 381 11.37 -7.50 3.29
CA TYR A 381 12.77 -7.44 3.66
C TYR A 381 13.07 -6.18 4.50
N PRO A 382 14.20 -6.16 5.22
CA PRO A 382 14.54 -5.00 6.02
C PRO A 382 14.79 -3.79 5.11
N PRO A 383 14.20 -2.63 5.41
CA PRO A 383 14.29 -1.44 4.57
C PRO A 383 15.70 -0.84 4.66
N HIS A 384 15.97 0.21 3.88
CA HIS A 384 17.15 1.03 4.12
C HIS A 384 17.08 1.57 5.57
N PRO A 385 18.17 1.49 6.37
CA PRO A 385 18.09 1.80 7.81
C PRO A 385 17.56 3.21 8.12
N HIS A 386 17.82 4.18 7.25
CA HIS A 386 17.31 5.54 7.42
C HIS A 386 15.77 5.64 7.45
N PHE A 387 15.06 4.71 6.79
CA PHE A 387 13.60 4.69 6.84
C PHE A 387 13.08 4.43 8.28
N LEU A 388 13.78 3.60 9.06
CA LEU A 388 13.43 3.33 10.46
C LEU A 388 13.68 4.55 11.36
N ASP A 389 14.76 5.32 11.11
CA ASP A 389 14.99 6.61 11.78
C ASP A 389 13.79 7.57 11.58
N LEU A 390 13.23 7.58 10.36
CA LEU A 390 12.08 8.40 10.02
C LEU A 390 10.81 7.89 10.71
N CYS A 391 10.60 6.57 10.76
CA CYS A 391 9.47 5.97 11.46
C CYS A 391 9.49 6.27 12.97
N ASP A 392 10.68 6.24 13.59
CA ASP A 392 10.86 6.65 14.98
C ASP A 392 10.49 8.11 15.21
N ARG A 393 10.97 9.00 14.33
CA ARG A 393 10.83 10.45 14.46
C ARG A 393 9.41 10.95 14.19
N TYR A 394 8.75 10.42 13.17
CA TYR A 394 7.43 10.87 12.73
C TYR A 394 6.29 10.01 13.30
N GLY A 395 6.63 8.87 13.90
CA GLY A 395 5.67 8.00 14.57
C GLY A 395 4.89 7.12 13.61
N LEU A 396 5.50 6.00 13.21
CA LEU A 396 4.84 4.86 12.58
C LEU A 396 5.21 3.60 13.35
N TYR A 397 4.24 2.72 13.59
CA TYR A 397 4.51 1.38 14.10
C TYR A 397 5.04 0.50 12.97
N VAL A 398 6.13 -0.23 13.20
CA VAL A 398 6.80 -1.03 12.18
C VAL A 398 6.69 -2.52 12.50
N ILE A 399 6.31 -3.31 11.49
CA ILE A 399 6.66 -4.73 11.40
C ILE A 399 7.90 -4.79 10.51
N ASP A 400 9.05 -5.07 11.12
CA ASP A 400 10.31 -5.21 10.40
C ASP A 400 10.48 -6.68 10.01
N GLU A 401 10.60 -6.92 8.71
CA GLU A 401 10.46 -8.24 8.11
C GLU A 401 11.77 -8.73 7.52
N ASN A 402 12.12 -9.98 7.86
CA ASN A 402 13.32 -10.63 7.38
C ASN A 402 13.29 -10.85 5.86
N ASP A 403 14.46 -10.81 5.22
CA ASP A 403 14.64 -11.01 3.78
C ASP A 403 14.54 -12.50 3.44
N LEU A 404 13.30 -13.00 3.40
CA LEU A 404 12.95 -14.40 3.15
C LEU A 404 11.59 -14.52 2.47
N GLU A 405 11.59 -15.05 1.26
CA GLU A 405 10.39 -15.49 0.55
C GLU A 405 10.72 -16.63 -0.42
N THR A 406 9.90 -17.69 -0.41
CA THR A 406 10.11 -18.90 -1.23
C THR A 406 8.82 -19.29 -1.98
N HIS A 407 8.01 -18.30 -2.38
CA HIS A 407 6.64 -18.51 -2.83
C HIS A 407 6.56 -19.47 -4.02
N GLY A 408 7.48 -19.41 -4.98
CA GLY A 408 7.51 -20.31 -6.13
C GLY A 408 7.65 -21.81 -5.81
N PHE A 409 7.97 -22.18 -4.55
CA PHE A 409 7.91 -23.58 -4.10
C PHE A 409 6.48 -24.07 -3.77
N GLU A 410 5.47 -23.19 -3.72
CA GLU A 410 4.04 -23.55 -3.65
C GLU A 410 3.52 -24.09 -5.00
N ASP A 411 4.34 -24.88 -5.68
CA ASP A 411 4.01 -25.43 -6.98
C ASP A 411 3.10 -26.67 -6.87
N ASN A 412 2.90 -27.35 -8.00
CA ASN A 412 2.09 -28.57 -8.06
C ASN A 412 2.64 -29.75 -7.22
N GLU A 413 3.87 -29.65 -6.70
CA GLU A 413 4.50 -30.64 -5.82
C GLU A 413 4.41 -30.27 -4.34
N GLY A 414 3.82 -29.11 -4.01
CA GLY A 414 3.38 -28.74 -2.67
C GLY A 414 4.52 -28.53 -1.67
N TRP A 415 5.42 -27.58 -1.96
CA TRP A 415 6.59 -27.20 -1.15
C TRP A 415 7.75 -28.20 -1.15
N LEU A 416 7.84 -29.08 -2.15
CA LEU A 416 8.94 -30.04 -2.23
C LEU A 416 10.30 -29.33 -2.36
N GLY A 417 11.25 -29.67 -1.48
CA GLY A 417 12.60 -29.11 -1.51
C GLY A 417 12.68 -27.64 -1.04
N ASN A 418 11.63 -27.13 -0.40
CA ASN A 418 11.60 -25.75 0.10
C ASN A 418 12.71 -25.50 1.15
N PRO A 419 13.55 -24.45 0.97
CA PRO A 419 14.59 -24.05 1.92
C PRO A 419 14.17 -23.92 3.39
N VAL A 420 12.91 -23.58 3.70
CA VAL A 420 12.50 -23.43 5.11
C VAL A 420 12.40 -24.76 5.87
N ASP A 421 12.37 -25.91 5.19
CA ASP A 421 12.39 -27.24 5.83
C ASP A 421 13.68 -28.04 5.57
N ASP A 422 14.59 -27.51 4.75
CA ASP A 422 15.87 -28.16 4.45
C ASP A 422 16.95 -27.78 5.49
N PRO A 423 17.55 -28.78 6.20
CA PRO A 423 18.58 -28.51 7.19
C PRO A 423 19.84 -27.81 6.64
N ASP A 424 20.18 -27.97 5.36
CA ASP A 424 21.37 -27.35 4.77
C ASP A 424 21.25 -25.82 4.70
N TRP A 425 20.02 -25.28 4.78
CA TRP A 425 19.72 -23.85 4.77
C TRP A 425 19.64 -23.21 6.17
N THR A 426 19.69 -24.02 7.24
CA THR A 426 19.44 -23.55 8.63
C THR A 426 20.34 -22.37 8.99
N GLU A 427 21.66 -22.49 8.76
CA GLU A 427 22.62 -21.45 9.17
C GLU A 427 22.41 -20.14 8.39
N VAL A 428 22.09 -20.24 7.10
CA VAL A 428 21.83 -19.09 6.23
C VAL A 428 20.55 -18.35 6.65
N LEU A 429 19.47 -19.08 6.94
CA LEU A 429 18.20 -18.47 7.34
C LEU A 429 18.30 -17.82 8.73
N VAL A 430 18.99 -18.47 9.68
CA VAL A 430 19.26 -17.89 11.01
C VAL A 430 20.17 -16.67 10.91
N ASP A 431 21.17 -16.68 10.03
CA ASP A 431 22.03 -15.51 9.76
C ASP A 431 21.20 -14.30 9.31
N ARG A 432 20.30 -14.48 8.33
CA ARG A 432 19.43 -13.41 7.82
C ARG A 432 18.59 -12.75 8.92
N ALA A 433 17.86 -13.56 9.68
CA ALA A 433 17.04 -13.07 10.79
C ALA A 433 17.88 -12.38 11.87
N THR A 434 19.05 -12.93 12.19
CA THR A 434 19.98 -12.37 13.18
C THR A 434 20.55 -11.03 12.72
N ARG A 435 20.89 -10.89 11.43
CA ARG A 435 21.45 -9.65 10.86
C ARG A 435 20.43 -8.52 10.90
N MET A 436 19.16 -8.78 10.64
CA MET A 436 18.06 -7.82 10.80
C MET A 436 17.95 -7.35 12.26
N VAL A 437 17.72 -8.28 13.20
CA VAL A 437 17.50 -7.91 14.62
C VAL A 437 18.69 -7.14 15.19
N ARG A 438 19.92 -7.55 14.89
CA ARG A 438 21.12 -6.85 15.37
C ARG A 438 21.26 -5.44 14.80
N ARG A 439 20.83 -5.21 13.57
CA ARG A 439 20.86 -3.89 12.93
C ARG A 439 19.83 -2.96 13.59
N ASP A 440 18.62 -3.47 13.86
CA ASP A 440 17.43 -2.61 14.00
C ASP A 440 16.79 -2.58 15.40
N ALA A 441 17.16 -3.47 16.33
CA ALA A 441 16.45 -3.63 17.62
C ALA A 441 16.40 -2.39 18.54
N HIS A 442 17.15 -1.34 18.23
CA HIS A 442 17.16 -0.07 18.98
C HIS A 442 15.99 0.86 18.61
N HIS A 443 15.35 0.67 17.46
CA HIS A 443 14.26 1.52 16.98
C HIS A 443 12.98 1.30 17.81
N PRO A 444 12.44 2.32 18.50
CA PRO A 444 11.15 2.22 19.21
C PRO A 444 9.96 1.93 18.29
N SER A 445 10.03 2.36 17.01
CA SER A 445 9.00 2.14 16.00
C SER A 445 8.70 0.67 15.75
N ILE A 446 9.71 -0.18 15.79
CA ILE A 446 9.55 -1.62 15.59
C ILE A 446 8.80 -2.21 16.77
N ILE A 447 7.61 -2.74 16.50
CA ILE A 447 6.75 -3.39 17.49
C ILE A 447 6.64 -4.90 17.29
N MET A 448 7.03 -5.42 16.12
CA MET A 448 7.05 -6.85 15.80
C MET A 448 8.21 -7.19 14.87
N TRP A 449 8.75 -8.39 15.00
CA TRP A 449 9.68 -8.99 14.03
C TRP A 449 8.92 -9.99 13.16
N SER A 450 9.07 -9.91 11.85
CA SER A 450 8.52 -10.92 10.93
C SER A 450 9.61 -11.84 10.39
N LEU A 451 9.34 -13.15 10.36
CA LEU A 451 10.32 -14.16 9.92
C LEU A 451 10.52 -14.22 8.40
N GLY A 452 9.59 -13.65 7.63
CA GLY A 452 9.56 -13.66 6.16
C GLY A 452 8.12 -13.61 5.64
N ASN A 453 7.93 -13.83 4.34
CA ASN A 453 6.64 -13.89 3.66
C ASN A 453 6.50 -15.19 2.85
N GLU A 454 5.27 -15.71 2.71
CA GLU A 454 4.87 -16.79 1.76
C GLU A 454 5.92 -17.90 1.51
N ALA A 455 6.60 -18.32 2.58
CA ALA A 455 7.71 -19.26 2.49
C ALA A 455 7.35 -20.69 2.92
N GLY A 456 6.05 -20.99 3.09
CA GLY A 456 5.57 -22.30 3.57
C GLY A 456 5.84 -22.54 5.06
N VAL A 457 5.94 -23.81 5.47
CA VAL A 457 6.18 -24.19 6.87
C VAL A 457 7.29 -25.23 6.95
N GLY A 458 8.27 -25.00 7.83
CA GLY A 458 9.39 -25.92 8.00
C GLY A 458 10.21 -25.64 9.25
N ARG A 459 11.15 -26.55 9.54
CA ARG A 459 11.97 -26.52 10.75
C ARG A 459 12.78 -25.24 10.96
N ASN A 460 13.14 -24.54 9.89
CA ASN A 460 14.01 -23.36 9.97
C ASN A 460 13.26 -22.13 10.48
N LEU A 461 11.92 -22.12 10.40
CA LEU A 461 11.09 -21.10 11.06
C LEU A 461 11.30 -21.11 12.58
N ALA A 462 11.32 -22.30 13.19
CA ALA A 462 11.57 -22.45 14.62
C ALA A 462 12.98 -21.96 15.01
N ALA A 463 13.98 -22.32 14.20
CA ALA A 463 15.36 -21.92 14.44
C ALA A 463 15.55 -20.40 14.37
N MET A 464 14.94 -19.74 13.38
CA MET A 464 14.92 -18.28 13.29
C MET A 464 14.18 -17.65 14.47
N ALA A 465 12.99 -18.17 14.83
CA ALA A 465 12.22 -17.65 15.95
C ALA A 465 12.98 -17.74 17.28
N ASP A 466 13.66 -18.86 17.55
CA ASP A 466 14.48 -19.05 18.74
C ASP A 466 15.64 -18.03 18.78
N ALA A 467 16.33 -17.82 17.65
CA ALA A 467 17.40 -16.83 17.54
C ALA A 467 16.89 -15.40 17.77
N VAL A 468 15.74 -15.03 17.21
CA VAL A 468 15.10 -13.72 17.43
C VAL A 468 14.75 -13.53 18.91
N ARG A 469 14.15 -14.53 19.57
CA ARG A 469 13.79 -14.44 21.01
C ARG A 469 15.01 -14.33 21.92
N GLU A 470 16.12 -14.99 21.57
CA GLU A 470 17.38 -14.87 22.30
C GLU A 470 17.97 -13.45 22.19
N LEU A 471 17.89 -12.85 21.01
CA LEU A 471 18.42 -11.51 20.75
C LEU A 471 17.52 -10.40 21.33
N ASP A 472 16.20 -10.54 21.19
CA ASP A 472 15.22 -9.54 21.60
C ASP A 472 13.90 -10.16 22.09
N PRO A 473 13.74 -10.35 23.41
CA PRO A 473 12.49 -10.82 23.98
C PRO A 473 11.43 -9.72 24.15
N SER A 474 11.71 -8.47 23.76
CA SER A 474 10.82 -7.32 24.00
C SER A 474 9.72 -7.14 22.95
N ARG A 475 9.80 -7.87 21.83
CA ARG A 475 8.90 -7.73 20.67
C ARG A 475 8.29 -9.09 20.29
N PRO A 476 6.97 -9.14 20.01
CA PRO A 476 6.32 -10.31 19.44
C PRO A 476 6.86 -10.71 18.05
N ILE A 477 6.80 -12.01 17.74
CA ILE A 477 7.17 -12.58 16.45
C ILE A 477 5.93 -12.83 15.57
N HIS A 478 6.02 -12.39 14.31
CA HIS A 478 5.03 -12.52 13.25
C HIS A 478 5.54 -13.46 12.14
N TYR A 479 4.63 -14.24 11.56
CA TYR A 479 4.80 -14.94 10.29
C TYR A 479 3.42 -15.45 9.83
N GLU A 480 3.03 -15.25 8.57
CA GLU A 480 1.69 -15.61 8.11
C GLU A 480 1.57 -17.09 7.75
N GLY A 481 2.58 -17.64 7.07
CA GLY A 481 2.52 -18.98 6.45
C GLY A 481 2.26 -20.13 7.43
N ASP A 482 2.61 -19.99 8.71
CA ASP A 482 2.30 -20.97 9.75
C ASP A 482 0.95 -20.70 10.44
N ARG A 483 -0.12 -21.30 9.87
CA ARG A 483 -1.48 -21.26 10.43
C ARG A 483 -1.61 -21.86 11.84
N SER A 484 -0.65 -22.68 12.28
CA SER A 484 -0.63 -23.24 13.64
C SER A 484 -0.04 -22.28 14.67
N SER A 485 0.78 -21.34 14.19
CA SER A 485 1.46 -20.33 15.00
C SER A 485 2.25 -20.97 16.14
N ASP A 486 3.03 -22.02 15.85
CA ASP A 486 3.75 -22.82 16.84
C ASP A 486 4.88 -22.05 17.51
N HIS A 487 5.53 -21.17 16.74
CA HIS A 487 6.69 -20.40 17.17
C HIS A 487 6.43 -18.89 17.24
N LEU A 488 5.19 -18.48 17.01
CA LEU A 488 4.77 -17.09 16.81
C LEU A 488 3.97 -16.55 17.99
N ASP A 489 3.81 -15.23 18.05
CA ASP A 489 3.09 -14.54 19.13
C ASP A 489 1.79 -13.87 18.66
N VAL A 490 1.59 -13.75 17.34
CA VAL A 490 0.40 -13.18 16.72
C VAL A 490 -0.17 -14.14 15.68
N TYR A 491 -1.49 -14.23 15.60
CA TYR A 491 -2.15 -14.96 14.51
C TYR A 491 -2.29 -14.01 13.32
N SER A 492 -1.59 -14.31 12.22
CA SER A 492 -1.66 -13.51 11.01
C SER A 492 -2.37 -14.26 9.88
N ARG A 493 -3.05 -13.50 9.02
CA ARG A 493 -3.56 -13.96 7.72
C ARG A 493 -3.38 -12.87 6.68
N MET A 494 -3.30 -13.27 5.43
CA MET A 494 -3.50 -12.37 4.29
C MET A 494 -4.87 -12.59 3.64
N TYR A 495 -5.50 -11.49 3.20
CA TYR A 495 -6.71 -11.45 2.37
C TYR A 495 -7.94 -12.23 2.87
N ALA A 496 -8.01 -12.56 4.16
CA ALA A 496 -9.15 -13.25 4.76
C ALA A 496 -10.43 -12.41 4.60
N ALA A 497 -11.51 -13.03 4.11
CA ALA A 497 -12.79 -12.34 3.88
C ALA A 497 -13.38 -11.77 5.18
N THR A 498 -14.19 -10.72 5.06
CA THR A 498 -14.79 -10.04 6.23
C THR A 498 -15.56 -10.99 7.14
N GLU A 499 -16.21 -12.01 6.58
CA GLU A 499 -16.92 -13.07 7.31
C GLU A 499 -15.96 -13.90 8.16
N GLU A 500 -14.83 -14.31 7.60
CA GLU A 500 -13.79 -15.06 8.31
C GLU A 500 -13.18 -14.18 9.43
N VAL A 501 -12.84 -12.93 9.12
CA VAL A 501 -12.30 -11.98 10.11
C VAL A 501 -13.30 -11.73 11.24
N ALA A 502 -14.60 -11.67 10.95
CA ALA A 502 -15.62 -11.57 11.97
C ALA A 502 -15.69 -12.80 12.87
N LEU A 503 -15.51 -14.02 12.34
CA LEU A 503 -15.46 -15.26 13.12
C LEU A 503 -14.20 -15.31 14.00
N ILE A 504 -13.05 -14.90 13.46
CA ILE A 504 -11.80 -14.78 14.22
C ILE A 504 -11.94 -13.76 15.35
N GLY A 505 -12.53 -12.60 15.08
CA GLY A 505 -12.76 -11.56 16.08
C GLY A 505 -13.65 -12.01 17.24
N GLN A 506 -14.55 -12.97 16.98
CA GLN A 506 -15.41 -13.61 17.98
C GLN A 506 -14.75 -14.79 18.70
N GLY A 507 -13.59 -15.27 18.25
CA GLY A 507 -12.91 -16.44 18.79
C GLY A 507 -13.57 -17.77 18.41
N ILE A 508 -14.36 -17.79 17.33
CA ILE A 508 -15.12 -18.95 16.86
C ILE A 508 -14.77 -19.33 15.41
N GLU A 509 -13.59 -18.94 14.95
CA GLU A 509 -13.01 -19.40 13.68
C GLU A 509 -12.89 -20.93 13.65
N GLU A 510 -12.69 -21.51 12.46
CA GLU A 510 -12.52 -22.96 12.32
C GLU A 510 -11.34 -23.48 13.18
N PRO A 511 -11.55 -24.55 13.96
CA PRO A 511 -10.50 -25.06 14.83
C PRO A 511 -9.37 -25.75 14.07
N LEU A 512 -8.15 -25.62 14.60
CA LEU A 512 -7.05 -26.47 14.15
C LEU A 512 -7.26 -27.91 14.61
N GLU A 513 -6.73 -28.87 13.85
CA GLU A 513 -6.75 -30.29 14.23
C GLU A 513 -6.05 -30.54 15.58
N ARG A 514 -4.97 -29.80 15.85
CA ARG A 514 -4.18 -29.92 17.08
C ARG A 514 -4.73 -28.98 18.15
N ALA A 515 -5.37 -29.54 19.19
CA ALA A 515 -6.11 -28.77 20.19
C ALA A 515 -5.25 -27.79 21.03
N ASP A 516 -3.99 -28.13 21.31
CA ASP A 516 -3.05 -27.24 21.99
C ASP A 516 -2.63 -26.06 21.11
N ALA A 517 -2.42 -26.28 19.81
CA ALA A 517 -2.17 -25.22 18.84
C ALA A 517 -3.38 -24.30 18.71
N ASP A 518 -4.58 -24.88 18.58
CA ASP A 518 -5.83 -24.13 18.48
C ASP A 518 -6.04 -23.23 19.71
N ALA A 519 -5.87 -23.79 20.92
CA ALA A 519 -6.01 -23.04 22.16
C ALA A 519 -4.99 -21.88 22.26
N ARG A 520 -3.74 -22.10 21.85
CA ARG A 520 -2.71 -21.06 21.83
C ARG A 520 -3.04 -19.97 20.81
N ARG A 521 -3.33 -20.33 19.57
CA ARG A 521 -3.68 -19.39 18.48
C ARG A 521 -4.94 -18.57 18.81
N ARG A 522 -5.95 -19.17 19.43
CA ARG A 522 -7.16 -18.46 19.90
C ARG A 522 -6.89 -17.43 20.99
N ALA A 523 -5.80 -17.60 21.74
CA ALA A 523 -5.34 -16.66 22.75
C ALA A 523 -4.42 -15.56 22.20
N MET A 524 -4.10 -15.57 20.90
CA MET A 524 -3.29 -14.54 20.23
C MET A 524 -4.17 -13.40 19.69
N PRO A 525 -3.64 -12.17 19.61
CA PRO A 525 -4.23 -11.13 18.78
C PRO A 525 -4.14 -11.56 17.32
N PHE A 526 -5.06 -11.03 16.51
CA PHE A 526 -5.14 -11.29 15.08
C PHE A 526 -4.78 -10.05 14.27
N VAL A 527 -3.97 -10.20 13.24
CA VAL A 527 -3.61 -9.12 12.31
C VAL A 527 -3.79 -9.60 10.87
N LEU A 528 -4.25 -8.72 9.99
CA LEU A 528 -4.12 -8.92 8.56
C LEU A 528 -2.78 -8.33 8.10
N CYS A 529 -1.77 -9.16 7.85
CA CYS A 529 -0.51 -8.64 7.30
C CYS A 529 -0.69 -8.08 5.90
N GLU A 530 -1.72 -8.52 5.18
CA GLU A 530 -2.16 -8.00 3.90
C GLU A 530 -3.69 -8.09 3.81
N TYR A 531 -4.34 -7.03 3.34
CA TYR A 531 -5.77 -7.03 3.02
C TYR A 531 -6.10 -5.87 2.08
N ALA A 532 -7.34 -5.85 1.58
CA ALA A 532 -7.87 -4.75 0.76
C ALA A 532 -6.90 -4.39 -0.39
N HIS A 533 -6.59 -5.37 -1.23
CA HIS A 533 -5.67 -5.23 -2.35
C HIS A 533 -6.04 -4.03 -3.24
N ALA A 534 -5.11 -3.10 -3.41
CA ALA A 534 -5.34 -1.76 -3.92
C ALA A 534 -5.10 -1.62 -5.43
N MET A 535 -4.89 -2.73 -6.14
CA MET A 535 -4.70 -2.76 -7.59
C MET A 535 -5.82 -2.10 -8.38
N GLY A 536 -5.39 -1.17 -9.24
CA GLY A 536 -6.24 -0.40 -10.12
C GLY A 536 -7.30 0.39 -9.38
N ASN A 537 -8.54 0.28 -9.86
CA ASN A 537 -9.68 0.90 -9.20
C ASN A 537 -10.14 0.05 -8.02
N GLY A 538 -9.66 0.42 -6.84
CA GLY A 538 -9.93 -0.24 -5.57
C GLY A 538 -9.13 0.42 -4.42
N PRO A 539 -9.15 -0.17 -3.22
CA PRO A 539 -9.96 -1.31 -2.82
C PRO A 539 -11.39 -0.92 -2.37
N GLY A 540 -12.35 -1.82 -2.60
CA GLY A 540 -13.69 -1.76 -2.02
C GLY A 540 -13.77 -2.48 -0.67
N GLY A 541 -14.74 -2.10 0.18
CA GLY A 541 -15.04 -2.83 1.43
C GLY A 541 -14.11 -2.49 2.60
N LEU A 542 -13.20 -1.53 2.45
CA LEU A 542 -12.28 -1.10 3.51
C LEU A 542 -12.99 -0.67 4.80
N ALA A 543 -14.12 0.04 4.66
CA ALA A 543 -14.95 0.45 5.79
C ALA A 543 -15.60 -0.74 6.55
N ASP A 544 -15.84 -1.86 5.87
CA ASP A 544 -16.41 -3.06 6.47
C ASP A 544 -15.38 -3.77 7.36
N TYR A 545 -14.12 -3.87 6.91
CA TYR A 545 -13.01 -4.35 7.72
C TYR A 545 -12.75 -3.45 8.95
N ASP A 546 -12.66 -2.14 8.76
CA ASP A 546 -12.37 -1.20 9.84
C ASP A 546 -13.46 -1.23 10.94
N ALA A 547 -14.72 -1.44 10.54
CA ALA A 547 -15.82 -1.64 11.48
C ALA A 547 -15.68 -2.94 12.31
N LEU A 548 -15.11 -4.00 11.75
CA LEU A 548 -14.79 -5.22 12.50
C LEU A 548 -13.63 -4.99 13.47
N PHE A 549 -12.58 -4.30 13.03
CA PHE A 549 -11.42 -3.96 13.87
C PHE A 549 -11.85 -3.18 15.11
N ASP A 550 -12.70 -2.17 14.96
CA ASP A 550 -13.25 -1.40 16.09
C ASP A 550 -14.15 -2.25 17.01
N ARG A 551 -14.89 -3.22 16.45
CA ARG A 551 -15.85 -4.04 17.20
C ARG A 551 -15.19 -5.08 18.10
N TYR A 552 -14.12 -5.72 17.64
CA TYR A 552 -13.52 -6.87 18.32
C TYR A 552 -12.10 -6.52 18.83
N PRO A 553 -11.86 -6.53 20.15
CA PRO A 553 -10.54 -6.21 20.71
C PRO A 553 -9.40 -7.10 20.20
N ARG A 554 -9.67 -8.38 19.92
CA ARG A 554 -8.70 -9.35 19.37
C ARG A 554 -8.16 -8.95 18.00
N LEU A 555 -8.94 -8.24 17.19
CA LEU A 555 -8.54 -7.82 15.84
C LEU A 555 -7.66 -6.57 15.95
N LEU A 556 -6.35 -6.72 15.76
CA LEU A 556 -5.37 -5.65 15.83
C LEU A 556 -5.51 -4.65 14.68
N GLY A 557 -6.11 -5.04 13.57
CA GLY A 557 -6.18 -4.25 12.34
C GLY A 557 -5.41 -4.94 11.22
N GLY A 558 -4.83 -4.17 10.32
CA GLY A 558 -4.07 -4.74 9.21
C GLY A 558 -3.32 -3.73 8.37
N PHE A 559 -2.66 -4.26 7.33
CA PHE A 559 -1.83 -3.51 6.40
C PHE A 559 -2.36 -3.67 4.98
N ILE A 560 -2.76 -2.56 4.36
CA ILE A 560 -3.24 -2.57 2.97
C ILE A 560 -2.10 -3.03 2.05
N TRP A 561 -2.41 -3.87 1.06
CA TRP A 561 -1.50 -4.21 -0.02
C TRP A 561 -1.81 -3.36 -1.26
N GLU A 562 -0.95 -2.47 -1.73
CA GLU A 562 0.23 -1.94 -1.03
C GLU A 562 0.36 -0.41 -1.15
N TRP A 563 1.50 0.16 -0.75
CA TRP A 563 1.68 1.60 -0.66
C TRP A 563 1.72 2.27 -2.05
N ILE A 564 2.41 1.68 -3.03
CA ILE A 564 2.71 2.36 -4.30
C ILE A 564 2.82 1.38 -5.47
N ASP A 565 2.27 1.76 -6.63
CA ASP A 565 2.48 1.06 -7.89
C ASP A 565 3.97 1.03 -8.25
N HIS A 566 4.47 -0.13 -8.67
CA HIS A 566 5.85 -0.30 -9.08
C HIS A 566 6.09 -0.06 -10.58
N GLY A 567 5.35 0.88 -11.19
CA GLY A 567 5.52 1.22 -12.60
C GLY A 567 6.85 1.93 -12.90
N LEU A 568 7.78 1.29 -13.62
CA LEU A 568 9.06 1.89 -14.00
C LEU A 568 8.87 2.88 -15.16
N THR A 569 9.44 4.09 -15.07
CA THR A 569 9.31 5.06 -16.16
C THR A 569 10.09 4.60 -17.39
N ARG A 570 9.41 4.53 -18.53
CA ARG A 570 9.98 4.15 -19.83
C ARG A 570 9.52 5.09 -20.94
N ALA A 571 10.40 5.34 -21.91
CA ALA A 571 10.03 5.99 -23.15
C ALA A 571 9.60 4.96 -24.21
N ASP A 572 8.48 5.21 -24.89
CA ASP A 572 8.08 4.47 -26.09
C ASP A 572 8.94 4.83 -27.32
N ALA A 573 8.60 4.26 -28.49
CA ALA A 573 9.34 4.50 -29.74
C ALA A 573 9.27 5.96 -30.24
N ASP A 574 8.25 6.71 -29.85
CA ASP A 574 8.03 8.12 -30.19
C ASP A 574 8.57 9.08 -29.11
N GLY A 575 9.10 8.54 -28.00
CA GLY A 575 9.67 9.27 -26.88
C GLY A 575 8.66 9.67 -25.80
N VAL A 576 7.43 9.18 -25.84
CA VAL A 576 6.41 9.41 -24.81
C VAL A 576 6.76 8.59 -23.58
N LEU A 577 6.78 9.26 -22.42
CA LEU A 577 7.03 8.61 -21.14
C LEU A 577 5.75 7.96 -20.62
N PHE A 578 5.88 6.73 -20.14
CA PHE A 578 4.81 5.98 -19.47
C PHE A 578 5.37 5.11 -18.34
N SER A 579 4.48 4.61 -17.50
CA SER A 579 4.82 3.68 -16.41
C SER A 579 4.69 2.25 -16.91
N ALA A 580 5.83 1.59 -17.11
CA ALA A 580 5.92 0.22 -17.58
C ALA A 580 5.73 -0.79 -16.45
N TYR A 581 5.08 -1.91 -16.75
CA TYR A 581 4.86 -3.06 -15.87
C TYR A 581 5.32 -4.36 -16.57
N GLY A 582 5.08 -5.53 -15.98
CA GLY A 582 5.64 -6.78 -16.50
C GLY A 582 5.29 -7.07 -17.95
N GLY A 583 6.29 -7.50 -18.72
CA GLY A 583 6.15 -7.80 -20.14
C GLY A 583 6.52 -6.62 -21.05
N ASP A 584 6.47 -5.38 -20.55
CA ASP A 584 6.89 -4.22 -21.33
C ASP A 584 8.38 -4.27 -21.67
N PHE A 585 9.20 -4.90 -20.83
CA PHE A 585 10.64 -5.05 -21.06
C PHE A 585 11.00 -6.25 -21.94
N GLY A 586 10.00 -7.00 -22.41
CA GLY A 586 10.17 -8.15 -23.29
C GLY A 586 10.45 -9.46 -22.53
N GLU A 587 10.10 -9.52 -21.24
CA GLU A 587 10.15 -10.75 -20.46
C GLU A 587 9.34 -11.87 -21.12
N ARG A 588 9.84 -13.10 -21.03
CA ARG A 588 9.15 -14.27 -21.58
C ARG A 588 8.06 -14.81 -20.64
N ILE A 589 8.26 -14.62 -19.35
CA ILE A 589 7.37 -15.03 -18.25
C ILE A 589 7.25 -13.79 -17.39
N HIS A 590 6.03 -13.33 -17.15
CA HIS A 590 5.74 -12.15 -16.34
C HIS A 590 4.30 -12.20 -15.84
N ASP A 591 4.02 -11.40 -14.80
CA ASP A 591 2.70 -11.30 -14.18
C ASP A 591 1.98 -9.98 -14.51
N GLY A 592 2.49 -9.25 -15.50
CA GLY A 592 1.75 -8.16 -16.15
C GLY A 592 1.50 -6.97 -15.21
N THR A 593 0.23 -6.58 -15.10
CA THR A 593 -0.20 -5.41 -14.31
C THR A 593 -0.22 -5.66 -12.80
N PHE A 594 0.02 -6.89 -12.34
CA PHE A 594 -0.11 -7.25 -10.93
C PHE A 594 0.85 -6.46 -10.01
N ILE A 595 1.92 -5.88 -10.58
CA ILE A 595 2.86 -4.99 -9.88
C ILE A 595 2.37 -3.54 -9.69
N ALA A 596 1.21 -3.20 -10.26
CA ALA A 596 0.56 -1.90 -10.18
C ALA A 596 -0.63 -1.97 -9.21
N ASP A 597 -0.28 -2.24 -7.95
CA ASP A 597 -1.17 -2.65 -6.86
C ASP A 597 -1.18 -1.68 -5.66
N GLY A 598 -0.83 -0.41 -5.90
CA GLY A 598 -0.62 0.58 -4.86
C GLY A 598 -1.77 1.56 -4.61
N LEU A 599 -1.81 2.10 -3.39
CA LEU A 599 -2.60 3.27 -3.03
C LEU A 599 -2.07 4.57 -3.68
N LEU A 600 -0.83 4.57 -4.14
CA LEU A 600 -0.20 5.64 -4.89
C LEU A 600 0.12 5.18 -6.32
N LEU A 601 -0.08 6.08 -7.28
CA LEU A 601 0.51 5.91 -8.62
C LEU A 601 2.05 6.01 -8.53
N PRO A 602 2.82 5.57 -9.55
CA PRO A 602 4.28 5.47 -9.46
C PRO A 602 5.00 6.79 -9.12
N ASP A 603 4.39 7.91 -9.43
CA ASP A 603 4.87 9.27 -9.17
C ASP A 603 4.46 9.84 -7.79
N ARG A 604 3.90 8.99 -6.91
CA ARG A 604 3.30 9.33 -5.60
C ARG A 604 2.01 10.16 -5.67
N THR A 605 1.35 10.23 -6.83
CA THR A 605 0.00 10.79 -6.89
C THR A 605 -0.98 9.91 -6.09
N PRO A 606 -1.73 10.46 -5.10
CA PRO A 606 -2.76 9.72 -4.39
C PRO A 606 -3.82 9.15 -5.33
N SER A 607 -4.07 7.84 -5.24
CA SER A 607 -5.23 7.24 -5.90
C SER A 607 -6.51 7.57 -5.11
N PRO A 608 -7.70 7.43 -5.72
CA PRO A 608 -8.97 7.48 -4.99
C PRO A 608 -9.03 6.48 -3.83
N GLY A 609 -8.34 5.34 -3.95
CA GLY A 609 -8.21 4.34 -2.88
C GLY A 609 -7.50 4.90 -1.64
N LEU A 610 -6.46 5.73 -1.80
CA LEU A 610 -5.78 6.38 -0.67
C LEU A 610 -6.69 7.42 0.02
N LEU A 611 -7.48 8.15 -0.76
CA LEU A 611 -8.44 9.12 -0.21
C LEU A 611 -9.53 8.41 0.60
N GLU A 612 -10.05 7.28 0.09
CA GLU A 612 -10.98 6.41 0.83
C GLU A 612 -10.32 5.86 2.11
N ALA A 613 -9.08 5.39 2.03
CA ALA A 613 -8.34 4.89 3.18
C ALA A 613 -8.17 5.97 4.26
N ALA A 614 -7.80 7.20 3.88
CA ALA A 614 -7.73 8.31 4.82
C ALA A 614 -9.09 8.58 5.48
N ALA A 615 -10.18 8.64 4.71
CA ALA A 615 -11.51 8.84 5.28
C ALA A 615 -11.91 7.72 6.24
N VAL A 616 -11.60 6.46 5.92
CA VAL A 616 -11.84 5.28 6.78
C VAL A 616 -10.98 5.32 8.06
N PHE A 617 -9.70 5.66 7.93
CA PHE A 617 -8.73 5.67 9.02
C PHE A 617 -8.76 6.91 9.90
N ALA A 618 -9.55 7.92 9.54
CA ALA A 618 -9.77 9.16 10.28
C ALA A 618 -9.65 8.98 11.81
N PRO A 619 -8.66 9.62 12.46
CA PRO A 619 -8.48 9.50 13.91
C PRO A 619 -9.66 10.10 14.67
N ILE A 620 -10.33 11.11 14.10
CA ILE A 620 -11.61 11.63 14.60
C ILE A 620 -12.70 11.20 13.63
N ARG A 621 -13.27 10.01 13.87
CA ARG A 621 -14.25 9.42 12.97
C ARG A 621 -15.64 9.99 13.24
N ILE A 622 -16.32 10.44 12.17
CA ILE A 622 -17.67 11.01 12.25
C ILE A 622 -18.60 10.21 11.33
N ASP A 623 -19.46 9.38 11.92
CA ASP A 623 -20.37 8.51 11.16
C ASP A 623 -21.84 8.90 11.36
N VAL A 624 -22.63 8.70 10.30
CA VAL A 624 -24.09 8.86 10.34
C VAL A 624 -24.74 7.72 11.11
N ARG A 625 -25.64 8.07 12.03
CA ARG A 625 -26.49 7.12 12.74
C ARG A 625 -27.87 7.02 12.09
N PRO A 626 -28.57 5.86 12.23
CA PRO A 626 -29.92 5.68 11.69
C PRO A 626 -30.97 6.67 12.21
N ASP A 627 -30.73 7.33 13.36
CA ASP A 627 -31.64 8.30 13.97
C ASP A 627 -31.46 9.74 13.44
N GLY A 628 -30.64 9.94 12.39
CA GLY A 628 -30.40 11.26 11.81
C GLY A 628 -29.46 12.12 12.66
N SER A 629 -28.54 11.49 13.40
CA SER A 629 -27.48 12.16 14.17
C SER A 629 -26.09 11.72 13.70
N LEU A 630 -25.05 12.44 14.11
CA LEU A 630 -23.66 12.04 13.86
C LEU A 630 -23.02 11.51 15.14
N LEU A 631 -22.25 10.42 15.02
CA LEU A 631 -21.42 9.87 16.08
C LEU A 631 -19.97 10.32 15.86
N VAL A 632 -19.44 11.16 16.74
CA VAL A 632 -18.04 11.59 16.75
C VAL A 632 -17.26 10.68 17.69
N ARG A 633 -16.21 10.04 17.20
CA ARG A 633 -15.38 9.08 17.96
C ARG A 633 -13.92 9.53 17.94
N ASN A 634 -13.32 9.65 19.12
CA ASN A 634 -11.88 9.79 19.25
C ASN A 634 -11.24 8.39 19.17
N ARG A 635 -10.56 8.09 18.07
CA ARG A 635 -9.90 6.79 17.82
C ARG A 635 -8.42 6.78 18.23
N TYR A 636 -7.91 7.86 18.83
CA TYR A 636 -6.61 7.85 19.47
C TYR A 636 -6.60 6.96 20.72
N ALA A 637 -5.50 6.27 20.96
CA ALA A 637 -5.26 5.44 22.13
C ALA A 637 -4.71 6.25 23.31
N PHE A 638 -3.97 7.33 23.06
CA PHE A 638 -3.18 8.05 24.08
C PHE A 638 -3.51 9.53 24.27
N ARG A 639 -4.20 10.19 23.33
CA ARG A 639 -4.50 11.64 23.40
C ARG A 639 -5.98 11.98 23.26
N ASP A 640 -6.36 13.11 23.86
CA ASP A 640 -7.68 13.72 23.69
C ASP A 640 -7.76 14.56 22.39
N THR A 641 -8.93 15.15 22.13
CA THR A 641 -9.20 15.98 20.95
C THR A 641 -9.06 17.48 21.18
N SER A 642 -8.37 17.95 22.22
CA SER A 642 -8.22 19.39 22.54
C SER A 642 -7.40 20.21 21.52
N HIS A 643 -6.71 19.50 20.62
CA HIS A 643 -5.98 20.04 19.48
C HIS A 643 -6.86 20.27 18.24
N VAL A 644 -8.12 19.81 18.29
CA VAL A 644 -9.09 19.84 17.19
C VAL A 644 -10.22 20.82 17.50
N GLU A 645 -10.65 21.56 16.48
CA GLU A 645 -11.92 22.29 16.47
C GLU A 645 -12.93 21.55 15.58
N LEU A 646 -14.07 21.16 16.15
CA LEU A 646 -15.16 20.59 15.36
C LEU A 646 -15.94 21.73 14.70
N ARG A 647 -15.73 21.92 13.41
CA ARG A 647 -16.45 22.92 12.59
C ARG A 647 -17.64 22.27 11.91
N TRP A 648 -18.74 22.99 11.81
CA TRP A 648 -19.88 22.55 11.01
C TRP A 648 -20.29 23.62 10.01
N THR A 649 -20.74 23.16 8.84
CA THR A 649 -21.29 24.01 7.77
C THR A 649 -22.62 23.44 7.30
N LEU A 650 -23.56 24.33 7.00
CA LEU A 650 -24.81 24.03 6.32
C LEU A 650 -24.71 24.63 4.92
N HIS A 651 -24.73 23.80 3.89
CA HIS A 651 -24.57 24.27 2.52
C HIS A 651 -25.67 23.75 1.59
N ARG A 652 -26.02 24.56 0.59
CA ARG A 652 -26.90 24.22 -0.53
C ARG A 652 -26.13 24.45 -1.82
N GLY A 653 -25.71 23.38 -2.47
CA GLY A 653 -24.80 23.49 -3.60
C GLY A 653 -23.54 24.29 -3.19
N GLU A 654 -23.25 25.39 -3.89
CA GLU A 654 -22.11 26.28 -3.59
C GLU A 654 -22.42 27.33 -2.50
N GLU A 655 -23.68 27.48 -2.09
CA GLU A 655 -24.10 28.49 -1.11
C GLU A 655 -23.92 27.96 0.32
N GLU A 656 -23.03 28.60 1.10
CA GLU A 656 -23.01 28.43 2.56
C GLU A 656 -24.19 29.19 3.17
N LEU A 657 -25.11 28.45 3.80
CA LEU A 657 -26.29 29.00 4.46
C LEU A 657 -26.00 29.40 5.91
N SER A 658 -25.17 28.62 6.59
CA SER A 658 -24.79 28.83 7.99
C SER A 658 -23.55 28.00 8.35
N SER A 659 -22.81 28.42 9.37
CA SER A 659 -21.65 27.69 9.88
C SER A 659 -21.46 27.98 11.37
N GLY A 660 -20.66 27.14 12.03
CA GLY A 660 -20.33 27.30 13.43
C GLY A 660 -19.36 26.23 13.94
N THR A 661 -19.21 26.16 15.26
CA THR A 661 -18.35 25.20 15.93
C THR A 661 -19.12 24.40 16.99
N LEU A 662 -18.61 23.22 17.34
CA LEU A 662 -19.09 22.41 18.46
C LEU A 662 -18.02 22.42 19.57
N ASP A 663 -18.40 22.89 20.75
CA ASP A 663 -17.53 22.85 21.94
C ASP A 663 -17.56 21.42 22.54
N LEU A 664 -16.68 20.57 22.02
CA LEU A 664 -16.59 19.16 22.40
C LEU A 664 -15.12 18.71 22.40
N VAL A 665 -14.66 18.28 23.56
CA VAL A 665 -13.37 17.58 23.73
C VAL A 665 -13.67 16.16 24.18
N LEU A 666 -13.10 15.18 23.48
CA LEU A 666 -13.23 13.76 23.77
C LEU A 666 -11.92 13.21 24.30
N ASP A 667 -11.97 12.54 25.44
CA ASP A 667 -10.85 11.73 25.94
C ASP A 667 -10.52 10.60 24.95
N ALA A 668 -9.29 10.08 24.99
CA ALA A 668 -8.85 8.96 24.16
C ALA A 668 -9.81 7.76 24.21
N GLY A 669 -10.28 7.31 23.05
CA GLY A 669 -11.21 6.18 22.92
C GLY A 669 -12.67 6.46 23.28
N THR A 670 -13.05 7.71 23.53
CA THR A 670 -14.45 8.09 23.85
C THR A 670 -15.23 8.60 22.64
N GLU A 671 -16.55 8.68 22.78
CA GLU A 671 -17.46 9.07 21.71
C GLU A 671 -18.59 9.97 22.20
N ALA A 672 -19.15 10.78 21.30
CA ALA A 672 -20.32 11.60 21.56
C ALA A 672 -21.25 11.67 20.34
N VAL A 673 -22.55 11.84 20.61
CA VAL A 673 -23.57 12.06 19.58
C VAL A 673 -23.81 13.54 19.42
N VAL A 674 -23.69 14.05 18.19
CA VAL A 674 -23.95 15.43 17.83
C VAL A 674 -25.11 15.52 16.86
N ARG A 675 -25.85 16.63 16.92
CA ARG A 675 -27.03 16.91 16.09
C ARG A 675 -26.94 18.33 15.54
N PRO A 676 -27.60 18.62 14.41
CA PRO A 676 -27.76 20.00 13.95
C PRO A 676 -28.39 20.86 15.07
N PRO A 677 -28.02 22.15 15.20
CA PRO A 677 -28.67 23.08 16.11
C PRO A 677 -30.20 23.08 15.92
N ALA A 678 -30.97 23.07 17.01
CA ALA A 678 -32.42 22.93 16.95
C ALA A 678 -33.13 24.14 16.29
N ASP A 679 -32.47 25.30 16.29
CA ASP A 679 -32.91 26.57 15.71
C ASP A 679 -32.26 26.86 14.35
N LEU A 680 -31.59 25.87 13.74
CA LEU A 680 -30.95 26.02 12.44
C LEU A 680 -32.02 26.33 11.36
N PRO A 681 -31.93 27.48 10.66
CA PRO A 681 -32.92 27.84 9.65
C PRO A 681 -32.76 26.95 8.42
N LEU A 682 -33.64 25.95 8.28
CA LEU A 682 -33.68 25.11 7.10
C LEU A 682 -34.49 25.79 5.99
N PRO A 683 -33.93 25.95 4.78
CA PRO A 683 -34.68 26.49 3.66
C PRO A 683 -35.67 25.45 3.10
N GLU A 684 -36.73 25.92 2.42
CA GLU A 684 -37.64 25.06 1.66
C GLU A 684 -36.88 24.27 0.57
N PRO A 685 -37.30 23.04 0.21
CA PRO A 685 -36.66 22.26 -0.84
C PRO A 685 -36.46 23.05 -2.14
N GLY A 686 -35.24 23.01 -2.69
CA GLY A 686 -34.83 23.70 -3.92
C GLY A 686 -34.13 22.75 -4.89
N GLU A 687 -33.42 23.26 -5.90
CA GLU A 687 -32.77 22.41 -6.91
C GLU A 687 -31.62 21.55 -6.37
N ALA A 688 -30.90 22.04 -5.35
CA ALA A 688 -29.78 21.34 -4.73
C ALA A 688 -30.14 20.83 -3.32
N PRO A 689 -29.60 19.68 -2.90
CA PRO A 689 -29.73 19.18 -1.53
C PRO A 689 -29.09 20.14 -0.52
N VAL A 690 -29.54 20.06 0.73
CA VAL A 690 -28.95 20.79 1.85
C VAL A 690 -28.28 19.81 2.80
N TRP A 691 -26.97 19.95 2.96
CA TRP A 691 -26.14 19.10 3.80
C TRP A 691 -25.65 19.86 5.03
N TRP A 692 -25.66 19.18 6.17
CA TRP A 692 -24.96 19.61 7.37
C TRP A 692 -23.71 18.75 7.55
N THR A 693 -22.55 19.35 7.33
CA THR A 693 -21.25 18.69 7.37
C THR A 693 -20.51 19.10 8.64
N VAL A 694 -19.94 18.14 9.34
CA VAL A 694 -19.05 18.36 10.49
C VAL A 694 -17.66 17.88 10.11
N GLN A 695 -16.65 18.73 10.35
CA GLN A 695 -15.25 18.44 10.11
C GLN A 695 -14.46 18.62 11.42
N ALA A 696 -13.57 17.67 11.69
CA ALA A 696 -12.55 17.76 12.71
C ALA A 696 -11.33 18.47 12.13
N VAL A 697 -11.16 19.75 12.44
CA VAL A 697 -10.08 20.58 11.88
C VAL A 697 -9.00 20.80 12.93
N GLN A 698 -7.75 20.58 12.55
CA GLN A 698 -6.63 20.84 13.42
C GLN A 698 -6.26 22.31 13.44
N GLU A 699 -6.23 22.91 14.64
CA GLU A 699 -5.91 24.34 14.83
C GLU A 699 -4.68 24.55 15.71
N LYS A 700 -4.28 23.52 16.46
CA LYS A 700 -3.07 23.53 17.28
C LYS A 700 -2.18 22.39 16.82
N ALA A 701 -1.05 22.72 16.20
CA ALA A 701 0.04 21.78 16.01
C ALA A 701 0.97 21.87 17.21
N ASP A 702 1.47 20.73 17.68
CA ASP A 702 2.62 20.69 18.57
C ASP A 702 3.93 20.54 17.76
N ALA A 703 5.07 20.75 18.41
CA ALA A 703 6.38 20.70 17.75
C ALA A 703 6.73 19.33 17.13
N LEU A 704 6.04 18.24 17.52
CA LEU A 704 6.22 16.90 16.96
C LEU A 704 5.39 16.70 15.68
N GLU A 705 4.40 17.56 15.45
CA GLU A 705 3.45 17.50 14.34
C GLU A 705 3.74 18.55 13.25
N ASP A 706 4.40 19.65 13.60
CA ASP A 706 4.71 20.79 12.71
C ASP A 706 5.32 20.40 11.35
N ALA A 707 5.99 19.25 11.28
CA ALA A 707 6.68 18.79 10.07
C ALA A 707 5.76 18.13 9.02
N TRP A 708 4.55 17.69 9.38
CA TRP A 708 3.62 17.03 8.46
C TRP A 708 2.18 17.51 8.53
N LEU A 709 1.84 18.28 9.56
CA LEU A 709 0.46 18.60 9.92
C LEU A 709 0.24 20.10 9.97
N GLU A 710 -0.33 20.65 8.91
CA GLU A 710 -0.55 22.09 8.76
C GLU A 710 -1.81 22.55 9.52
N PRO A 711 -1.84 23.77 10.09
CA PRO A 711 -3.07 24.36 10.61
C PRO A 711 -4.17 24.40 9.53
N GLY A 712 -5.38 24.00 9.88
CA GLY A 712 -6.50 23.86 8.96
C GLY A 712 -6.66 22.47 8.34
N PHE A 713 -5.76 21.52 8.65
CA PHE A 713 -5.84 20.16 8.16
C PHE A 713 -7.07 19.41 8.72
N VAL A 714 -7.77 18.65 7.87
CA VAL A 714 -8.98 17.92 8.24
C VAL A 714 -8.62 16.49 8.67
N LEU A 715 -8.88 16.17 9.93
CA LEU A 715 -8.62 14.86 10.56
C LEU A 715 -9.80 13.88 10.48
N GLY A 716 -10.92 14.34 9.92
CA GLY A 716 -12.11 13.53 9.74
C GLY A 716 -13.33 14.38 9.42
N ALA A 717 -14.28 13.81 8.70
CA ALA A 717 -15.51 14.48 8.31
C ALA A 717 -16.70 13.52 8.29
N GLY A 718 -17.89 14.06 8.49
CA GLY A 718 -19.16 13.34 8.35
C GLY A 718 -20.30 14.33 8.11
N GLN A 719 -21.40 13.86 7.52
CA GLN A 719 -22.46 14.75 7.05
C GLN A 719 -23.85 14.14 7.14
N LEU A 720 -24.87 14.99 7.25
CA LEU A 720 -26.29 14.63 7.18
C LEU A 720 -26.96 15.35 6.02
N LEU A 721 -27.75 14.62 5.23
CA LEU A 721 -28.71 15.24 4.31
C LEU A 721 -29.91 15.73 5.12
N LEU A 722 -30.09 17.05 5.23
CA LEU A 722 -31.18 17.64 6.00
C LEU A 722 -32.40 17.99 5.14
N VAL A 723 -32.18 18.38 3.89
CA VAL A 723 -33.24 18.68 2.93
C VAL A 723 -32.91 18.05 1.58
N GLU A 724 -33.76 17.14 1.13
CA GLU A 724 -33.70 16.56 -0.22
C GLU A 724 -34.02 17.63 -1.28
N PRO A 725 -33.52 17.48 -2.52
CA PRO A 725 -33.89 18.37 -3.62
C PRO A 725 -35.39 18.30 -3.90
N ALA A 726 -35.96 19.42 -4.37
CA ALA A 726 -37.35 19.50 -4.77
C ALA A 726 -37.63 18.54 -5.94
N PRO A 727 -38.75 17.79 -5.91
CA PRO A 727 -39.13 16.94 -7.02
C PRO A 727 -39.29 17.75 -8.31
N LEU A 728 -38.85 17.19 -9.44
CA LEU A 728 -39.09 17.79 -10.75
C LEU A 728 -40.60 17.95 -11.01
N SER A 729 -41.01 19.19 -11.34
CA SER A 729 -42.38 19.50 -11.77
C SER A 729 -42.81 18.60 -12.93
N ALA A 730 -44.03 18.06 -12.93
CA ALA A 730 -44.47 17.15 -14.00
C ALA A 730 -44.37 17.82 -15.38
N PRO A 731 -43.85 17.13 -16.41
CA PRO A 731 -43.83 17.68 -17.76
C PRO A 731 -45.25 17.59 -18.35
N ALA A 732 -45.67 18.62 -19.09
CA ALA A 732 -46.98 18.63 -19.75
C ALA A 732 -46.93 19.23 -21.18
N GLY A 733 -45.73 19.44 -21.71
CA GLY A 733 -45.53 19.87 -23.09
C GLY A 733 -45.84 18.77 -24.10
N GLN A 734 -46.02 19.17 -25.36
CA GLN A 734 -46.39 18.28 -26.47
C GLN A 734 -45.19 18.09 -27.40
N VAL A 735 -44.91 16.84 -27.77
CA VAL A 735 -43.94 16.52 -28.82
C VAL A 735 -44.44 17.01 -30.17
N THR A 736 -43.54 17.64 -30.94
CA THR A 736 -43.83 18.05 -32.32
C THR A 736 -43.41 16.93 -33.27
N VAL A 737 -44.30 16.55 -34.20
CA VAL A 737 -43.95 15.67 -35.32
C VAL A 737 -43.40 16.53 -36.46
N GLU A 738 -42.18 16.24 -36.88
CA GLU A 738 -41.47 16.97 -37.93
C GLU A 738 -41.96 16.55 -39.33
N ALA A 739 -41.70 17.39 -40.34
CA ALA A 739 -42.20 17.17 -41.71
C ALA A 739 -41.65 15.89 -42.37
N ASP A 740 -40.48 15.42 -41.95
CA ASP A 740 -39.84 14.18 -42.39
C ASP A 740 -40.32 12.94 -41.60
N GLY A 741 -41.28 13.12 -40.68
CA GLY A 741 -41.79 12.09 -39.80
C GLY A 741 -40.96 11.86 -38.54
N GLY A 742 -39.92 12.67 -38.29
CA GLY A 742 -39.19 12.69 -37.02
C GLY A 742 -39.99 13.33 -35.88
N TYR A 743 -39.36 13.43 -34.71
CA TYR A 743 -39.98 13.98 -33.51
C TYR A 743 -39.06 15.01 -32.84
N ARG A 744 -39.65 16.08 -32.30
CA ARG A 744 -38.95 17.06 -31.46
C ARG A 744 -39.58 17.11 -30.07
N ALA A 745 -38.76 16.88 -29.06
CA ALA A 745 -39.14 17.00 -27.65
C ALA A 745 -38.19 17.99 -26.96
N GLY A 746 -38.58 19.27 -26.88
CA GLY A 746 -37.72 20.33 -26.35
C GLY A 746 -36.37 20.41 -27.12
N PRO A 747 -35.21 20.30 -26.43
CA PRO A 747 -33.89 20.31 -27.06
C PRO A 747 -33.48 18.99 -27.73
N ALA A 748 -34.33 17.96 -27.69
CA ALA A 748 -34.06 16.63 -28.25
C ALA A 748 -34.75 16.42 -29.61
N LEU A 749 -33.98 15.93 -30.59
CA LEU A 749 -34.45 15.60 -31.94
C LEU A 749 -34.29 14.12 -32.25
N PHE A 750 -35.36 13.53 -32.76
CA PHE A 750 -35.45 12.11 -33.09
C PHE A 750 -35.81 11.93 -34.56
N ASP A 751 -35.31 10.85 -35.17
CA ASP A 751 -35.82 10.42 -36.47
C ASP A 751 -37.16 9.68 -36.35
N SER A 752 -37.73 9.28 -37.50
CA SER A 752 -39.01 8.57 -37.56
C SER A 752 -39.01 7.19 -36.92
N ARG A 753 -37.84 6.62 -36.60
CA ARG A 753 -37.68 5.36 -35.87
C ARG A 753 -37.52 5.57 -34.37
N GLY A 754 -37.45 6.83 -33.91
CA GLY A 754 -37.20 7.20 -32.52
C GLY A 754 -35.72 7.14 -32.14
N ASP A 755 -34.78 7.14 -33.10
CA ASP A 755 -33.35 7.32 -32.80
C ASP A 755 -33.09 8.77 -32.40
N LEU A 756 -32.52 9.01 -31.22
CA LEU A 756 -32.06 10.34 -30.81
C LEU A 756 -30.91 10.77 -31.73
N ARG A 757 -31.10 11.85 -32.49
CA ARG A 757 -30.15 12.39 -33.47
C ARG A 757 -29.41 13.62 -32.96
N SER A 758 -30.08 14.43 -32.14
CA SER A 758 -29.46 15.58 -31.52
C SER A 758 -30.04 15.86 -30.15
N LEU A 759 -29.19 16.33 -29.24
CA LEU A 759 -29.56 16.83 -27.92
C LEU A 759 -28.76 18.11 -27.65
N ALA A 760 -29.44 19.18 -27.22
CA ALA A 760 -28.81 20.47 -26.95
C ALA A 760 -27.95 20.99 -28.12
N GLY A 761 -28.43 20.80 -29.36
CA GLY A 761 -27.74 21.26 -30.57
C GLY A 761 -26.57 20.38 -31.04
N ARG A 762 -26.26 19.29 -30.34
CA ARG A 762 -25.14 18.38 -30.65
C ARG A 762 -25.60 17.11 -31.30
N ALA A 763 -24.81 16.56 -32.20
CA ALA A 763 -25.11 15.26 -32.78
C ALA A 763 -24.97 14.15 -31.72
N VAL A 764 -25.92 13.22 -31.72
CA VAL A 764 -25.90 12.05 -30.84
C VAL A 764 -25.43 10.84 -31.64
N HIS A 765 -24.37 10.19 -31.16
CA HIS A 765 -23.78 9.01 -31.79
C HIS A 765 -24.27 7.70 -31.17
N THR A 766 -24.54 7.73 -29.86
CA THR A 766 -25.06 6.59 -29.08
C THR A 766 -26.06 7.12 -28.07
N PHE A 767 -27.20 6.45 -27.92
CA PHE A 767 -28.15 6.63 -26.82
C PHE A 767 -28.87 5.30 -26.60
N ARG A 768 -28.59 4.59 -25.51
CA ARG A 768 -29.23 3.33 -25.16
C ARG A 768 -29.04 3.01 -23.69
N VAL A 769 -29.85 2.10 -23.15
CA VAL A 769 -29.54 1.43 -21.89
C VAL A 769 -28.22 0.69 -21.98
N ASP A 770 -27.41 0.78 -20.93
CA ASP A 770 -26.15 0.06 -20.81
C ASP A 770 -26.04 -0.67 -19.46
N ALA A 771 -25.23 -1.73 -19.46
CA ALA A 771 -24.94 -2.55 -18.29
C ALA A 771 -23.49 -3.06 -18.25
N TRP A 772 -22.62 -2.50 -19.09
CA TRP A 772 -21.19 -2.80 -19.17
C TRP A 772 -20.34 -1.66 -18.63
N ARG A 773 -19.15 -1.99 -18.11
CA ARG A 773 -18.04 -1.07 -17.86
C ARG A 773 -16.76 -1.68 -18.46
N ALA A 774 -15.78 -0.85 -18.82
CA ALA A 774 -14.43 -1.38 -19.06
C ALA A 774 -13.94 -2.06 -17.77
N PRO A 775 -13.60 -3.36 -17.78
CA PRO A 775 -13.27 -4.10 -16.57
C PRO A 775 -12.15 -3.42 -15.77
N ILE A 776 -12.30 -3.39 -14.46
CA ILE A 776 -11.22 -3.02 -13.54
C ILE A 776 -10.37 -4.24 -13.22
N ASP A 777 -9.19 -4.06 -12.62
CA ASP A 777 -8.31 -5.19 -12.30
C ASP A 777 -9.02 -6.25 -11.43
N ASN A 778 -9.88 -5.80 -10.51
CA ASN A 778 -10.72 -6.66 -9.67
C ASN A 778 -11.84 -7.41 -10.42
N ASP A 779 -12.22 -7.00 -11.64
CA ASP A 779 -13.23 -7.70 -12.43
C ASP A 779 -12.64 -8.88 -13.21
N HIS A 780 -11.34 -8.87 -13.48
CA HIS A 780 -10.64 -9.88 -14.28
C HIS A 780 -10.58 -11.24 -13.57
N THR A 781 -10.43 -11.22 -12.26
CA THR A 781 -10.36 -12.41 -11.39
C THR A 781 -11.63 -12.53 -10.56
N GLY A 782 -11.98 -13.74 -10.12
CA GLY A 782 -13.11 -13.92 -9.20
C GLY A 782 -12.71 -13.82 -7.72
N GLY A 783 -11.43 -13.60 -7.42
CA GLY A 783 -10.84 -13.72 -6.08
C GLY A 783 -10.63 -15.19 -5.67
N PHE A 784 -9.98 -15.42 -4.53
CA PHE A 784 -9.59 -16.77 -4.05
C PHE A 784 -10.76 -17.76 -3.88
N TRP A 785 -12.00 -17.28 -3.84
CA TRP A 785 -13.15 -18.04 -3.36
C TRP A 785 -14.33 -18.09 -4.33
N ARG A 786 -14.25 -17.40 -5.48
CA ARG A 786 -15.36 -17.26 -6.42
C ARG A 786 -14.83 -17.40 -7.83
N GLU A 787 -15.45 -18.27 -8.60
CA GLU A 787 -15.22 -18.48 -10.03
C GLU A 787 -16.60 -18.75 -10.67
N PRO A 788 -16.93 -18.19 -11.85
CA PRO A 788 -16.09 -17.32 -12.71
C PRO A 788 -15.97 -15.87 -12.19
N SER A 789 -15.01 -15.11 -12.75
CA SER A 789 -14.86 -13.66 -12.52
C SER A 789 -16.06 -12.84 -13.02
N ASP A 790 -16.19 -11.61 -12.52
CA ASP A 790 -17.27 -10.70 -12.93
C ASP A 790 -17.15 -10.33 -14.42
N GLU A 791 -15.95 -10.01 -14.91
CA GLU A 791 -15.72 -9.76 -16.34
C GLU A 791 -16.14 -10.95 -17.19
N LYS A 792 -15.67 -12.16 -16.86
CA LYS A 792 -16.02 -13.37 -17.62
C LYS A 792 -17.53 -13.54 -17.66
N THR A 793 -18.19 -13.36 -16.53
CA THR A 793 -19.64 -13.47 -16.40
C THR A 793 -20.38 -12.46 -17.27
N TRP A 794 -19.92 -11.21 -17.28
CA TRP A 794 -20.50 -10.13 -18.08
C TRP A 794 -20.26 -10.32 -19.59
N ARG A 795 -19.07 -10.80 -19.99
CA ARG A 795 -18.76 -11.09 -21.39
C ARG A 795 -19.56 -12.30 -21.90
N ASP A 796 -19.71 -13.35 -21.10
CA ASP A 796 -20.48 -14.56 -21.47
C ASP A 796 -21.96 -14.26 -21.79
N VAL A 797 -22.56 -13.25 -21.13
CA VAL A 797 -23.92 -12.80 -21.43
C VAL A 797 -23.98 -11.62 -22.42
N GLY A 798 -22.83 -11.22 -22.95
CA GLY A 798 -22.73 -10.24 -24.04
C GLY A 798 -22.95 -8.78 -23.62
N LEU A 799 -22.65 -8.40 -22.37
CA LEU A 799 -22.84 -7.01 -21.90
C LEU A 799 -21.98 -6.01 -22.68
N HIS A 800 -20.74 -6.37 -23.00
CA HIS A 800 -19.85 -5.58 -23.88
C HIS A 800 -20.35 -5.39 -25.32
N LEU A 801 -21.41 -6.10 -25.75
CA LEU A 801 -21.96 -6.07 -27.11
C LEU A 801 -23.47 -5.76 -27.13
N LEU A 802 -23.95 -5.00 -26.14
CA LEU A 802 -25.37 -4.66 -26.05
C LEU A 802 -25.85 -3.90 -27.29
N ALA A 803 -26.88 -4.43 -27.93
CA ALA A 803 -27.56 -3.83 -29.06
C ALA A 803 -29.02 -3.54 -28.73
N GLU A 804 -29.53 -2.42 -29.22
CA GLU A 804 -30.92 -2.02 -29.04
C GLU A 804 -31.77 -2.42 -30.25
N ARG A 805 -32.95 -2.99 -29.98
CA ARG A 805 -34.02 -3.19 -30.95
C ARG A 805 -35.28 -2.46 -30.51
N LYS A 806 -35.74 -1.49 -31.30
CA LYS A 806 -37.02 -0.81 -31.07
C LYS A 806 -38.19 -1.70 -31.48
N ALA A 807 -39.18 -1.79 -30.60
CA ALA A 807 -40.43 -2.51 -30.78
C ALA A 807 -41.57 -1.59 -31.21
N GLY A 808 -41.54 -0.31 -30.80
CA GLY A 808 -42.53 0.69 -31.19
C GLY A 808 -42.08 2.10 -30.87
N VAL A 809 -42.55 3.05 -31.68
CA VAL A 809 -42.39 4.50 -31.46
C VAL A 809 -43.73 5.18 -31.72
N GLY A 810 -44.12 6.11 -30.85
CA GLY A 810 -45.35 6.87 -31.05
C GLY A 810 -45.52 7.99 -30.05
N VAL A 811 -46.41 8.93 -30.38
CA VAL A 811 -46.83 9.99 -29.45
C VAL A 811 -48.05 9.51 -28.68
N SER A 812 -47.93 9.49 -27.36
CA SER A 812 -48.98 9.11 -26.42
C SER A 812 -50.09 10.17 -26.36
N GLY A 813 -51.25 9.81 -25.80
CA GLY A 813 -52.43 10.68 -25.75
C GLY A 813 -52.26 11.96 -24.93
N ASP A 814 -51.26 12.00 -24.05
CA ASP A 814 -50.87 13.18 -23.27
C ASP A 814 -49.65 13.92 -23.87
N GLY A 815 -49.19 13.51 -25.05
CA GLY A 815 -48.26 14.26 -25.87
C GLY A 815 -46.79 13.91 -25.73
N ALA A 816 -46.42 12.88 -24.95
CA ALA A 816 -45.03 12.43 -24.86
C ALA A 816 -44.68 11.45 -25.98
N LEU A 817 -43.42 11.45 -26.41
CA LEU A 817 -42.86 10.43 -27.29
C LEU A 817 -42.52 9.19 -26.45
N GLU A 818 -43.14 8.06 -26.78
CA GLU A 818 -42.87 6.76 -26.18
C GLU A 818 -42.12 5.87 -27.16
N ILE A 819 -41.02 5.29 -26.69
CA ILE A 819 -40.19 4.36 -27.45
C ILE A 819 -40.07 3.09 -26.61
N ASP A 820 -40.71 2.02 -27.06
CA ASP A 820 -40.54 0.68 -26.50
C ASP A 820 -39.37 0.01 -27.22
N ALA A 821 -38.40 -0.48 -26.46
CA ALA A 821 -37.19 -1.11 -26.95
C ALA A 821 -36.84 -2.36 -26.16
N ARG A 822 -35.91 -3.13 -26.72
CA ARG A 822 -35.27 -4.24 -26.03
C ARG A 822 -33.76 -4.19 -26.28
N ILE A 823 -32.98 -4.19 -25.21
CA ILE A 823 -31.52 -4.19 -25.26
C ILE A 823 -31.01 -5.57 -24.85
N ALA A 824 -30.15 -6.19 -25.65
CA ALA A 824 -29.53 -7.47 -25.30
C ALA A 824 -28.22 -7.68 -26.06
N GLY A 825 -27.32 -8.48 -25.48
CA GLY A 825 -26.13 -8.97 -26.16
C GLY A 825 -26.46 -10.06 -27.19
N PRO A 826 -25.51 -10.39 -28.08
CA PRO A 826 -25.63 -11.52 -28.98
C PRO A 826 -25.68 -12.84 -28.19
N THR A 827 -26.19 -13.90 -28.81
CA THR A 827 -26.20 -15.29 -28.28
C THR A 827 -26.93 -15.54 -26.95
N THR A 828 -27.54 -14.52 -26.34
CA THR A 828 -28.28 -14.64 -25.08
C THR A 828 -29.78 -14.33 -25.23
N ARG A 829 -30.59 -14.84 -24.31
CA ARG A 829 -31.99 -14.41 -24.12
C ARG A 829 -32.13 -13.39 -22.98
N THR A 830 -31.05 -13.15 -22.25
CA THR A 830 -30.97 -12.17 -21.18
C THR A 830 -30.87 -10.77 -21.79
N GLY A 831 -31.54 -9.80 -21.18
CA GLY A 831 -31.58 -8.42 -21.69
C GLY A 831 -32.60 -7.58 -20.95
N PHE A 832 -32.84 -6.38 -21.44
CA PHE A 832 -33.71 -5.40 -20.81
C PHE A 832 -34.84 -5.04 -21.76
N ALA A 833 -36.08 -5.20 -21.32
CA ALA A 833 -37.21 -4.49 -21.92
C ALA A 833 -37.18 -3.06 -21.39
N THR A 834 -37.18 -2.09 -22.29
CA THR A 834 -36.98 -0.69 -21.93
C THR A 834 -38.07 0.17 -22.55
N ARG A 835 -38.57 1.13 -21.77
CA ARG A 835 -39.39 2.22 -22.28
C ARG A 835 -38.70 3.55 -22.02
N TYR A 836 -38.46 4.29 -23.08
CA TYR A 836 -38.09 5.70 -23.00
C TYR A 836 -39.34 6.54 -23.21
N ARG A 837 -39.61 7.46 -22.30
CA ARG A 837 -40.69 8.41 -22.43
C ARG A 837 -40.14 9.83 -22.34
N TRP A 838 -40.22 10.55 -23.46
CA TRP A 838 -39.72 11.92 -23.61
C TRP A 838 -40.87 12.91 -23.65
N GLN A 839 -40.89 13.85 -22.70
CA GLN A 839 -41.97 14.83 -22.61
C GLN A 839 -41.41 16.24 -22.39
N PRO A 840 -41.70 17.20 -23.29
CA PRO A 840 -41.26 18.59 -23.11
C PRO A 840 -41.82 19.21 -21.83
N VAL A 841 -41.08 20.15 -21.25
CA VAL A 841 -41.53 20.89 -20.07
C VAL A 841 -42.36 22.09 -20.52
N THR A 842 -43.51 22.30 -19.89
CA THR A 842 -44.39 23.44 -20.20
C THR A 842 -43.69 24.75 -19.85
N ASP A 843 -43.77 25.74 -20.75
CA ASP A 843 -43.16 27.06 -20.62
C ASP A 843 -41.61 27.06 -20.49
N ALA A 844 -40.95 25.94 -20.80
CA ALA A 844 -39.49 25.81 -20.88
C ALA A 844 -39.11 25.08 -22.18
N PRO A 845 -39.05 25.78 -23.33
CA PRO A 845 -38.86 25.16 -24.65
C PRO A 845 -37.51 24.43 -24.78
N ASP A 846 -36.51 24.84 -23.99
CA ASP A 846 -35.18 24.27 -23.98
C ASP A 846 -35.03 23.11 -22.99
N ALA A 847 -36.13 22.65 -22.36
CA ALA A 847 -36.14 21.54 -21.40
C ALA A 847 -37.04 20.36 -21.82
N VAL A 848 -36.56 19.14 -21.55
CA VAL A 848 -37.30 17.89 -21.76
C VAL A 848 -37.05 16.91 -20.63
N ASP A 849 -38.11 16.20 -20.22
CA ASP A 849 -37.98 15.10 -19.28
C ASP A 849 -37.83 13.77 -20.03
N LEU A 850 -36.85 12.98 -19.60
CA LEU A 850 -36.72 11.57 -19.94
C LEU A 850 -37.15 10.74 -18.73
N LEU A 851 -38.21 9.94 -18.87
CA LEU A 851 -38.50 8.85 -17.96
C LEU A 851 -38.01 7.54 -18.59
N LEU A 852 -37.05 6.91 -17.93
CA LEU A 852 -36.48 5.62 -18.27
C LEU A 852 -37.11 4.55 -17.37
N ASP A 853 -37.65 3.51 -18.00
CA ASP A 853 -38.16 2.31 -17.35
C ASP A 853 -37.41 1.10 -17.92
N ILE A 854 -36.60 0.41 -17.10
CA ILE A 854 -35.79 -0.75 -17.48
C ILE A 854 -36.35 -1.97 -16.74
N GLN A 855 -36.69 -3.02 -17.46
CA GLN A 855 -37.18 -4.28 -16.90
C GLN A 855 -36.26 -5.42 -17.32
N PRO A 856 -35.54 -6.07 -16.38
CA PRO A 856 -34.69 -7.21 -16.71
C PRO A 856 -35.53 -8.40 -17.19
N GLU A 857 -35.12 -9.02 -18.28
CA GLU A 857 -35.71 -10.21 -18.88
C GLU A 857 -34.68 -11.34 -18.96
N GLY A 858 -35.13 -12.59 -18.85
CA GLY A 858 -34.28 -13.77 -19.01
C GLY A 858 -33.62 -14.22 -17.71
N ARG A 859 -32.46 -14.90 -17.83
CA ARG A 859 -31.72 -15.43 -16.69
C ARG A 859 -30.44 -14.63 -16.53
N TRP A 860 -30.41 -13.79 -15.50
CA TRP A 860 -29.26 -12.94 -15.22
C TRP A 860 -28.18 -13.69 -14.44
N PRO A 861 -26.90 -13.34 -14.65
CA PRO A 861 -25.82 -13.66 -13.73
C PRO A 861 -26.03 -13.02 -12.35
N GLU A 862 -25.11 -13.30 -11.42
CA GLU A 862 -25.15 -12.71 -10.08
C GLU A 862 -25.02 -11.19 -10.12
N SER A 863 -24.14 -10.62 -10.93
CA SER A 863 -23.89 -9.17 -10.99
C SER A 863 -24.10 -8.59 -12.40
N VAL A 864 -24.30 -7.27 -12.46
CA VAL A 864 -24.13 -6.44 -13.66
C VAL A 864 -23.26 -5.25 -13.30
N ALA A 865 -22.47 -4.74 -14.25
CA ALA A 865 -21.51 -3.65 -13.98
C ALA A 865 -22.20 -2.32 -13.64
N ARG A 866 -23.33 -2.03 -14.30
CA ARG A 866 -24.14 -0.83 -14.11
C ARG A 866 -25.56 -1.02 -14.62
N LEU A 867 -26.44 -0.07 -14.32
CA LEU A 867 -27.78 0.04 -14.91
C LEU A 867 -28.11 1.52 -15.15
N GLY A 868 -28.12 1.92 -16.41
CA GLY A 868 -28.27 3.33 -16.78
C GLY A 868 -28.43 3.55 -18.27
N VAL A 869 -28.01 4.74 -18.72
CA VAL A 869 -27.97 5.11 -20.14
C VAL A 869 -26.57 5.56 -20.52
N LEU A 870 -26.06 4.99 -21.62
CA LEU A 870 -24.89 5.47 -22.33
C LEU A 870 -25.31 6.50 -23.38
N LEU A 871 -24.71 7.69 -23.33
CA LEU A 871 -24.89 8.78 -24.28
C LEU A 871 -23.53 9.21 -24.85
N ALA A 872 -23.45 9.38 -26.17
CA ALA A 872 -22.27 9.95 -26.82
C ALA A 872 -22.65 11.18 -27.65
N LEU A 873 -22.10 12.34 -27.27
CA LEU A 873 -22.34 13.64 -27.91
C LEU A 873 -21.12 14.07 -28.73
N ASP A 874 -21.34 14.70 -29.87
CA ASP A 874 -20.28 15.41 -30.60
C ASP A 874 -19.71 16.54 -29.72
N GLU A 875 -18.41 16.46 -29.43
CA GLU A 875 -17.64 17.45 -28.66
C GLU A 875 -16.15 17.28 -28.96
N PRO A 876 -15.64 17.95 -30.02
CA PRO A 876 -14.24 17.81 -30.43
C PRO A 876 -13.22 18.13 -29.32
N ARG A 877 -13.60 18.93 -28.31
CA ARG A 877 -12.77 19.28 -27.14
C ARG A 877 -13.35 18.67 -25.86
N ALA A 878 -13.76 17.40 -25.93
CA ALA A 878 -14.39 16.69 -24.80
C ALA A 878 -13.60 16.79 -23.50
N ALA A 879 -12.28 16.60 -23.54
CA ALA A 879 -11.41 16.70 -22.37
C ALA A 879 -11.49 18.08 -21.66
N GLU A 880 -11.76 19.16 -22.39
CA GLU A 880 -11.82 20.53 -21.85
C GLU A 880 -13.23 20.95 -21.43
N THR A 881 -14.23 20.09 -21.62
CA THR A 881 -15.62 20.38 -21.25
C THR A 881 -15.70 20.60 -19.74
N GLY A 882 -16.23 21.75 -19.32
CA GLY A 882 -16.43 22.07 -17.92
C GLY A 882 -17.63 21.33 -17.35
N VAL A 883 -17.50 20.82 -16.13
CA VAL A 883 -18.51 20.05 -15.43
C VAL A 883 -18.70 20.67 -14.05
N ARG A 884 -19.91 21.09 -13.73
CA ARG A 884 -20.31 21.52 -12.38
C ARG A 884 -21.42 20.61 -11.90
N TRP A 885 -21.31 20.01 -10.72
CA TRP A 885 -22.34 19.10 -10.22
C TRP A 885 -22.63 19.30 -8.74
N ALA A 886 -23.87 19.01 -8.35
CA ALA A 886 -24.28 18.85 -6.97
C ALA A 886 -24.49 17.35 -6.68
N GLY A 887 -23.79 16.82 -5.69
CA GLY A 887 -23.77 15.39 -5.38
C GLY A 887 -22.58 15.02 -4.50
N LEU A 888 -22.20 13.75 -4.52
CA LEU A 888 -20.97 13.30 -3.84
C LEU A 888 -19.74 13.64 -4.68
N GLY A 889 -18.64 14.02 -4.01
CA GLY A 889 -17.38 14.40 -4.67
C GLY A 889 -16.33 14.93 -3.68
N PRO A 890 -15.26 15.57 -4.19
CA PRO A 890 -15.01 15.84 -5.61
C PRO A 890 -14.50 14.64 -6.41
N ASP A 891 -13.92 13.64 -5.73
CA ASP A 891 -13.30 12.46 -6.35
C ASP A 891 -14.31 11.34 -6.66
N GLU A 892 -13.84 10.29 -7.34
CA GLU A 892 -14.69 9.15 -7.69
C GLU A 892 -15.18 8.37 -6.47
N SER A 893 -16.34 7.73 -6.61
CA SER A 893 -16.92 6.88 -5.58
C SER A 893 -17.79 5.78 -6.18
N TYR A 894 -17.78 4.63 -5.52
CA TYR A 894 -18.54 3.43 -5.90
C TYR A 894 -19.41 2.94 -4.73
N ALA A 895 -20.05 1.79 -4.90
CA ALA A 895 -20.98 1.24 -3.91
C ALA A 895 -20.30 0.98 -2.54
N ASP A 896 -19.06 0.50 -2.57
CA ASP A 896 -18.21 0.04 -1.46
C ASP A 896 -16.93 0.87 -1.25
N SER A 897 -16.74 1.97 -1.98
CA SER A 897 -15.67 2.96 -1.79
C SER A 897 -16.27 4.36 -1.91
N ARG A 898 -16.64 4.99 -0.79
CA ARG A 898 -17.44 6.25 -0.78
C ARG A 898 -17.36 7.09 0.48
N LYS A 899 -16.61 6.68 1.51
CA LYS A 899 -16.47 7.44 2.76
C LYS A 899 -15.75 8.76 2.54
N ALA A 900 -14.85 8.87 1.58
CA ALA A 900 -14.19 10.12 1.22
C ALA A 900 -15.11 11.10 0.48
N ALA A 901 -16.13 10.60 -0.21
CA ALA A 901 -17.01 11.43 -1.03
C ALA A 901 -18.05 12.17 -0.19
N LEU A 902 -17.87 13.48 -0.04
CA LEU A 902 -18.79 14.36 0.68
C LEU A 902 -19.84 14.95 -0.27
N GLY A 903 -21.01 15.26 0.28
CA GLY A 903 -22.09 15.94 -0.41
C GLY A 903 -21.73 17.41 -0.52
N GLY A 904 -22.00 18.00 -1.67
CA GLY A 904 -21.65 19.38 -1.95
C GLY A 904 -21.93 19.78 -3.39
N ALA A 905 -21.35 20.90 -3.79
CA ALA A 905 -21.20 21.27 -5.19
C ALA A 905 -19.72 21.31 -5.56
N TRP A 906 -19.43 20.79 -6.74
CA TRP A 906 -18.09 20.51 -7.20
C TRP A 906 -17.94 20.92 -8.66
N GLN A 907 -16.70 21.13 -9.09
CA GLN A 907 -16.40 21.48 -10.47
C GLN A 907 -15.09 20.88 -10.95
N HIS A 908 -15.08 20.42 -12.20
CA HIS A 908 -13.93 19.83 -12.89
C HIS A 908 -14.02 20.09 -14.39
N THR A 909 -12.94 19.83 -15.13
CA THR A 909 -13.03 19.48 -16.55
C THR A 909 -13.20 17.97 -16.71
N VAL A 910 -13.62 17.50 -17.90
CA VAL A 910 -13.66 16.04 -18.18
C VAL A 910 -12.27 15.40 -18.06
N ALA A 911 -11.19 16.15 -18.31
CA ALA A 911 -9.83 15.69 -18.08
C ALA A 911 -9.54 15.49 -16.58
N ASP A 912 -9.94 16.43 -15.72
CA ASP A 912 -9.79 16.30 -14.25
C ASP A 912 -10.74 15.23 -13.67
N TRP A 913 -11.80 14.89 -14.41
CA TRP A 913 -12.75 13.84 -14.04
C TRP A 913 -12.13 12.43 -14.11
N GLN A 914 -11.08 12.25 -14.92
CA GLN A 914 -10.43 10.95 -15.10
C GLN A 914 -9.41 10.66 -14.01
N THR A 915 -9.38 9.42 -13.54
CA THR A 915 -8.26 8.88 -12.76
C THR A 915 -7.31 8.17 -13.71
N ARG A 916 -6.03 8.55 -13.70
CA ARG A 916 -5.00 8.02 -14.61
C ARG A 916 -4.31 6.79 -14.01
N TYR A 917 -5.07 5.70 -13.83
CA TYR A 917 -4.51 4.42 -13.40
C TYR A 917 -3.36 3.95 -14.31
N THR A 918 -2.37 3.26 -13.74
CA THR A 918 -1.22 2.70 -14.49
C THR A 918 -1.69 1.80 -15.63
N HIS A 919 -2.70 0.96 -15.38
CA HIS A 919 -3.47 0.24 -16.40
C HIS A 919 -4.84 0.91 -16.62
N PRO A 920 -5.17 1.39 -17.83
CA PRO A 920 -6.46 2.01 -18.14
C PRO A 920 -7.66 1.07 -17.86
N GLN A 921 -8.64 1.58 -17.11
CA GLN A 921 -9.83 0.82 -16.68
C GLN A 921 -10.99 1.76 -16.32
N GLU A 922 -12.18 1.23 -16.00
CA GLU A 922 -13.30 2.05 -15.53
C GLU A 922 -12.87 2.95 -14.36
N ASN A 923 -13.19 4.24 -14.46
CA ASN A 923 -12.87 5.24 -13.45
C ASN A 923 -13.85 6.42 -13.51
N GLY A 924 -13.86 7.26 -12.49
CA GLY A 924 -14.52 8.57 -12.55
C GLY A 924 -16.00 8.59 -12.16
N ALA A 925 -16.61 7.50 -11.68
CA ALA A 925 -18.01 7.53 -11.27
C ALA A 925 -18.23 8.51 -10.09
N ARG A 926 -19.22 9.41 -10.19
CA ARG A 926 -19.67 10.28 -9.09
C ARG A 926 -21.08 9.90 -8.69
N ARG A 927 -21.31 9.66 -7.40
CA ARG A 927 -22.60 9.16 -6.89
C ARG A 927 -23.50 10.27 -6.38
N GLY A 928 -24.80 9.98 -6.34
CA GLY A 928 -25.79 10.87 -5.74
C GLY A 928 -25.87 12.24 -6.42
N VAL A 929 -25.59 12.31 -7.73
CA VAL A 929 -25.64 13.53 -8.51
C VAL A 929 -27.11 13.93 -8.69
N THR A 930 -27.48 15.08 -8.13
CA THR A 930 -28.83 15.63 -8.24
C THR A 930 -28.96 16.64 -9.37
N SER A 931 -27.85 17.30 -9.72
CA SER A 931 -27.75 18.22 -10.86
C SER A 931 -26.33 18.19 -11.41
N ALA A 932 -26.17 18.14 -12.73
CA ALA A 932 -24.90 18.33 -13.42
C ALA A 932 -25.05 19.31 -14.58
N VAL A 933 -24.07 20.19 -14.76
CA VAL A 933 -24.03 21.21 -15.81
C VAL A 933 -22.75 20.99 -16.62
N LEU A 934 -22.94 20.66 -17.90
CA LEU A 934 -21.87 20.49 -18.88
C LEU A 934 -21.76 21.78 -19.70
N SER A 935 -20.60 22.42 -19.64
CA SER A 935 -20.30 23.66 -20.35
C SER A 935 -19.39 23.34 -21.52
N PHE A 936 -19.94 23.49 -22.72
CA PHE A 936 -19.27 23.07 -23.93
C PHE A 936 -18.37 24.15 -24.53
N ALA A 937 -17.48 23.75 -25.45
CA ALA A 937 -16.46 24.64 -26.00
C ALA A 937 -17.00 25.82 -26.83
N ASP A 938 -18.21 25.70 -27.38
CA ASP A 938 -18.87 26.75 -28.16
C ASP A 938 -19.71 27.72 -27.32
N GLY A 939 -19.74 27.53 -26.00
CA GLY A 939 -20.50 28.34 -25.04
C GLY A 939 -21.92 27.85 -24.78
N SER A 940 -22.40 26.83 -25.51
CA SER A 940 -23.65 26.13 -25.19
C SER A 940 -23.46 25.18 -24.00
N GLY A 941 -24.55 24.68 -23.44
CA GLY A 941 -24.47 23.68 -22.38
C GLY A 941 -25.64 22.72 -22.28
N LEU A 942 -25.43 21.69 -21.48
CA LEU A 942 -26.44 20.71 -21.10
C LEU A 942 -26.48 20.60 -19.58
N ARG A 943 -27.64 20.91 -19.00
CA ARG A 943 -27.95 20.63 -17.60
C ARG A 943 -28.79 19.35 -17.49
N ILE A 944 -28.43 18.52 -16.52
CA ILE A 944 -29.06 17.24 -16.20
C ILE A 944 -29.51 17.29 -14.74
N ASP A 945 -30.82 17.35 -14.50
CA ASP A 945 -31.40 17.32 -13.15
C ASP A 945 -32.04 15.96 -12.86
N ALA A 946 -31.79 15.42 -11.67
CA ALA A 946 -32.36 14.18 -11.20
C ALA A 946 -33.80 14.36 -10.73
N GLY A 947 -34.69 13.48 -11.18
CA GLY A 947 -36.02 13.27 -10.61
C GLY A 947 -36.04 12.04 -9.72
N GLU A 948 -37.12 11.25 -9.84
CA GLU A 948 -37.22 9.95 -9.19
C GLU A 948 -36.17 8.99 -9.75
N VAL A 949 -35.36 8.38 -8.87
CA VAL A 949 -34.41 7.31 -9.21
C VAL A 949 -34.65 6.12 -8.30
N SER A 950 -34.85 4.94 -8.89
CA SER A 950 -35.07 3.70 -8.15
C SER A 950 -34.48 2.49 -8.85
N VAL A 951 -33.96 1.56 -8.04
CA VAL A 951 -33.43 0.25 -8.46
C VAL A 951 -34.10 -0.82 -7.60
N GLY A 952 -34.87 -1.69 -8.24
CA GLY A 952 -35.76 -2.64 -7.59
C GLY A 952 -36.78 -1.93 -6.70
N ALA A 953 -36.79 -2.26 -5.42
CA ALA A 953 -37.67 -1.63 -4.43
C ALA A 953 -37.02 -0.44 -3.68
N ARG A 954 -35.79 -0.06 -4.05
CA ARG A 954 -35.02 0.98 -3.36
C ARG A 954 -35.10 2.28 -4.16
N SER A 955 -35.55 3.35 -3.53
CA SER A 955 -35.40 4.72 -4.05
C SER A 955 -34.10 5.32 -3.53
N GLN A 956 -33.48 6.19 -4.32
CA GLN A 956 -32.24 6.88 -3.97
C GLN A 956 -32.27 8.33 -4.45
N VAL A 957 -31.45 9.16 -3.80
CA VAL A 957 -31.26 10.57 -4.17
C VAL A 957 -30.20 10.64 -5.26
N GLY A 958 -30.58 11.18 -6.42
CA GLY A 958 -29.66 11.38 -7.53
C GLY A 958 -29.29 10.11 -8.31
N PHE A 959 -28.56 10.32 -9.40
CA PHE A 959 -27.99 9.28 -10.25
C PHE A 959 -26.47 9.20 -10.06
N GLU A 960 -25.81 8.26 -10.71
CA GLU A 960 -24.35 8.13 -10.79
C GLU A 960 -23.87 8.58 -12.17
N LEU A 961 -22.79 9.38 -12.23
CA LEU A 961 -22.32 10.03 -13.46
C LEU A 961 -20.85 9.69 -13.73
N SER A 962 -20.57 9.18 -14.93
CA SER A 962 -19.22 9.08 -15.48
C SER A 962 -19.13 9.84 -16.80
N LEU A 963 -18.02 10.55 -17.03
CA LEU A 963 -17.78 11.36 -18.24
C LEU A 963 -16.41 11.01 -18.81
N ARG A 964 -16.27 10.89 -20.14
CA ARG A 964 -14.97 10.56 -20.80
C ARG A 964 -14.83 11.19 -22.18
N PRO A 965 -13.60 11.42 -22.67
CA PRO A 965 -13.35 11.81 -24.05
C PRO A 965 -13.10 10.63 -25.01
N TRP A 966 -13.29 9.39 -24.54
CA TRP A 966 -13.14 8.14 -25.31
C TRP A 966 -14.20 7.12 -24.91
N SER A 967 -14.40 6.09 -25.75
CA SER A 967 -15.37 5.02 -25.50
C SER A 967 -14.87 3.99 -24.49
N ASP A 968 -15.79 3.21 -23.92
CA ASP A 968 -15.41 2.08 -23.05
C ASP A 968 -14.62 1.00 -23.80
N GLU A 969 -14.83 0.84 -25.11
CA GLU A 969 -14.03 -0.08 -25.95
C GLU A 969 -12.58 0.40 -26.11
N ALA A 970 -12.37 1.72 -26.22
CA ALA A 970 -11.02 2.26 -26.24
C ALA A 970 -10.33 2.11 -24.89
N LEU A 971 -11.09 2.27 -23.80
CA LEU A 971 -10.62 2.09 -22.43
C LEU A 971 -10.25 0.63 -22.14
N ASP A 972 -11.13 -0.33 -22.48
CA ASP A 972 -10.94 -1.79 -22.34
C ASP A 972 -9.76 -2.34 -23.17
N ARG A 973 -9.35 -1.64 -24.25
CA ARG A 973 -8.27 -2.10 -25.14
C ARG A 973 -6.91 -1.52 -24.79
N ALA A 974 -6.85 -0.34 -24.18
CA ALA A 974 -5.59 0.35 -23.93
C ALA A 974 -4.82 -0.35 -22.82
N ALA A 975 -3.57 -0.72 -23.09
CA ALA A 975 -2.66 -1.25 -22.09
C ALA A 975 -2.07 -0.11 -21.24
N HIS A 976 -1.85 1.05 -21.86
CA HIS A 976 -1.19 2.18 -21.21
C HIS A 976 -1.98 3.50 -21.39
N PRO A 977 -1.92 4.44 -20.42
CA PRO A 977 -2.69 5.69 -20.49
C PRO A 977 -2.39 6.56 -21.72
N HIS A 978 -1.16 6.51 -22.24
CA HIS A 978 -0.76 7.28 -23.42
C HIS A 978 -1.37 6.76 -24.73
N GLU A 979 -1.95 5.55 -24.73
CA GLU A 979 -2.64 4.96 -25.89
C GLU A 979 -4.08 5.45 -26.04
N LEU A 980 -4.62 6.13 -25.02
CA LEU A 980 -5.97 6.70 -25.03
C LEU A 980 -6.01 7.99 -25.84
N VAL A 981 -6.68 7.95 -26.99
CA VAL A 981 -6.84 9.09 -27.89
C VAL A 981 -8.32 9.54 -27.89
N PRO A 982 -8.61 10.82 -27.58
CA PRO A 982 -9.96 11.36 -27.70
C PRO A 982 -10.56 11.17 -29.09
N ASP A 983 -11.80 10.69 -29.17
CA ASP A 983 -12.46 10.35 -30.45
C ASP A 983 -13.35 11.48 -31.00
N GLY A 984 -13.23 12.69 -30.41
CA GLY A 984 -14.03 13.86 -30.74
C GLY A 984 -15.44 13.85 -30.15
N ARG A 985 -15.70 12.96 -29.18
CA ARG A 985 -17.00 12.83 -28.52
C ARG A 985 -16.86 12.93 -27.02
N LEU A 986 -17.91 13.47 -26.39
CA LEU A 986 -18.13 13.34 -24.96
C LEU A 986 -18.99 12.10 -24.72
N TRP A 987 -18.43 11.14 -24.00
CA TRP A 987 -19.11 9.92 -23.56
C TRP A 987 -19.61 10.12 -22.13
N LEU A 988 -20.88 9.81 -21.90
CA LEU A 988 -21.55 9.96 -20.62
C LEU A 988 -22.24 8.65 -20.25
N HIS A 989 -22.03 8.20 -19.03
CA HIS A 989 -22.87 7.21 -18.38
C HIS A 989 -23.70 7.89 -17.32
N ILE A 990 -25.02 7.81 -17.44
CA ILE A 990 -25.98 8.33 -16.47
C ILE A 990 -26.69 7.11 -15.88
N ASP A 991 -26.22 6.67 -14.72
CA ASP A 991 -26.58 5.39 -14.13
C ASP A 991 -27.51 5.56 -12.93
N ALA A 992 -28.49 4.67 -12.82
CA ALA A 992 -29.23 4.55 -11.57
C ALA A 992 -28.33 3.93 -10.48
N ALA A 993 -27.46 2.99 -10.84
CA ALA A 993 -26.45 2.43 -9.93
C ALA A 993 -25.33 1.73 -10.71
N GLN A 994 -24.15 1.68 -10.10
CA GLN A 994 -23.04 0.84 -10.51
C GLN A 994 -22.70 -0.25 -9.48
N HIS A 995 -22.03 -1.29 -9.95
CA HIS A 995 -21.43 -2.31 -9.11
C HIS A 995 -20.31 -1.73 -8.23
N GLY A 996 -20.03 -2.38 -7.10
CA GLY A 996 -18.83 -2.09 -6.31
C GLY A 996 -17.54 -2.39 -7.07
N VAL A 997 -16.42 -2.09 -6.42
CA VAL A 997 -15.07 -2.30 -6.96
C VAL A 997 -14.36 -3.49 -6.31
N GLY A 998 -14.69 -3.82 -5.05
CA GLY A 998 -14.11 -4.99 -4.36
C GLY A 998 -12.57 -4.96 -4.29
N SER A 999 -11.96 -6.12 -4.09
CA SER A 999 -10.50 -6.31 -4.13
C SER A 999 -10.19 -7.72 -4.66
N ALA A 1000 -10.88 -8.15 -5.73
CA ALA A 1000 -10.82 -9.52 -6.21
C ALA A 1000 -9.50 -9.86 -6.93
N ALA A 1001 -8.72 -8.85 -7.38
CA ALA A 1001 -7.40 -9.05 -7.97
C ALA A 1001 -6.54 -9.96 -7.09
N CYS A 1002 -6.51 -9.67 -5.78
CA CYS A 1002 -6.03 -10.56 -4.73
C CYS A 1002 -6.91 -10.39 -3.47
N GLY A 1003 -7.76 -11.38 -3.17
CA GLY A 1003 -8.66 -11.34 -2.00
C GLY A 1003 -10.16 -11.40 -2.35
N PRO A 1004 -11.04 -10.82 -1.49
CA PRO A 1004 -12.48 -10.88 -1.72
C PRO A 1004 -12.95 -10.00 -2.88
N GLY A 1005 -13.89 -10.50 -3.68
CA GLY A 1005 -14.63 -9.68 -4.64
C GLY A 1005 -15.62 -8.73 -3.97
N VAL A 1006 -16.52 -8.12 -4.76
CA VAL A 1006 -17.51 -7.16 -4.26
C VAL A 1006 -18.42 -7.82 -3.21
N LEU A 1007 -18.45 -7.25 -2.01
CA LEU A 1007 -19.26 -7.73 -0.89
C LEU A 1007 -20.77 -7.63 -1.19
N PRO A 1008 -21.63 -8.51 -0.63
CA PRO A 1008 -23.07 -8.54 -0.94
C PRO A 1008 -23.83 -7.23 -0.71
N ASN A 1009 -23.35 -6.35 0.17
CA ASN A 1009 -23.92 -5.02 0.43
C ASN A 1009 -23.70 -4.02 -0.72
N ALA A 1010 -22.76 -4.30 -1.62
CA ALA A 1010 -22.33 -3.45 -2.74
C ALA A 1010 -22.46 -4.14 -4.11
N GLN A 1011 -22.95 -5.38 -4.16
CA GLN A 1011 -23.25 -6.04 -5.42
C GLN A 1011 -24.45 -5.40 -6.11
N LEU A 1012 -24.37 -5.28 -7.44
CA LEU A 1012 -25.45 -4.77 -8.26
C LEU A 1012 -26.04 -5.92 -9.04
N HIS A 1013 -27.27 -6.29 -8.70
CA HIS A 1013 -28.04 -7.29 -9.42
C HIS A 1013 -28.89 -6.63 -10.51
N ALA A 1014 -29.16 -7.36 -11.59
CA ALA A 1014 -30.15 -6.92 -12.57
C ALA A 1014 -31.53 -6.77 -11.91
N ALA A 1015 -32.05 -5.55 -11.88
CA ALA A 1015 -33.29 -5.20 -11.21
C ALA A 1015 -34.11 -4.21 -12.06
N PRO A 1016 -35.44 -4.11 -11.85
CA PRO A 1016 -36.24 -3.05 -12.44
C PRO A 1016 -35.67 -1.67 -12.09
N VAL A 1017 -35.51 -0.79 -13.07
CA VAL A 1017 -35.07 0.59 -12.84
C VAL A 1017 -36.14 1.54 -13.32
N ARG A 1018 -36.40 2.57 -12.53
CA ARG A 1018 -37.17 3.74 -12.95
C ARG A 1018 -36.37 4.98 -12.62
N MET A 1019 -36.00 5.74 -13.65
CA MET A 1019 -35.17 6.93 -13.53
C MET A 1019 -35.77 8.06 -14.36
N ARG A 1020 -36.04 9.21 -13.73
CA ARG A 1020 -36.49 10.43 -14.40
C ARG A 1020 -35.36 11.45 -14.40
N LEU A 1021 -35.07 12.01 -15.56
CA LEU A 1021 -34.06 13.05 -15.77
C LEU A 1021 -34.72 14.24 -16.46
N ARG A 1022 -34.35 15.46 -16.09
CA ARG A 1022 -34.66 16.67 -16.88
C ARG A 1022 -33.40 17.15 -17.55
N LEU A 1023 -33.46 17.26 -18.88
CA LEU A 1023 -32.37 17.72 -19.73
C LEU A 1023 -32.71 19.12 -20.22
N THR A 1024 -31.87 20.10 -19.90
CA THR A 1024 -32.08 21.52 -20.25
C THR A 1024 -30.88 22.04 -21.04
N ALA A 1025 -31.12 22.57 -22.25
CA ALA A 1025 -30.11 23.25 -23.04
C ALA A 1025 -30.04 24.74 -22.69
N PHE A 1026 -28.87 25.36 -22.81
CA PHE A 1026 -28.69 26.81 -22.62
C PHE A 1026 -27.54 27.37 -23.45
#